data_AF-A0A2S8RDE2-F1
#
_entry.id   AF-A0A2S8RDE2-F1
#
_cell.length_a   1.000
_cell.length_b   1.000
_cell.length_c   1.000
_cell.angle_alpha   90.00
_cell.angle_beta   90.00
_cell.angle_gamma   90.00
#
_symmetry.space_group_name_H-M   'P 1'
#
loop_
_entity.id
_entity.type
_entity.pdbx_description
1 polymer ?
#
loop_
_entity_poly.entity_id
_entity_poly.type
_entity_poly.pdbx_seq_one_letter_code
_entity_poly.pdbx_strand_id
1 'polypeptide(L)'
;MKLFLRNDKGAALVTVIIITTVILLFGTILVDVSIQGLKLTKHSRNVDFARYAGDTAIENWFNKIEEKANDESFINAIFNEPNYSLPSNDMEVKNLAIGIVNKIKESLNKRQFIDVSAVLNKSNEVEINGSKINKLNGLQGLNYNAGDAITGISEVRIATVTDGEDNEDIAVEAVAAEFNGEENTLTVTIGITVNALYTDGIYSADNRFIYAEKDFTFKLPEPKSKFELEYAILTLGDLYANRAIGNVKGDVNVYGTFPKVLKDPKQHYYGGIYAINEAELNLMGNAYTRSFIRTGPYKPRALHTGGPYNETDGSSIHIYKDAIAQNIQLFGNDTEVAVYRNAYTFVDLEINSENSILFINGSYVGLTKGRTAVGEEHPPHDNLSGIVNSAIIHNLLSEPSQKSRIFIGGDVIVPGGTMRIDPNTGEAEGQIEDASTAWWDSAVGNGPFYRLYDIDITKEPDKYHETLMNVYTNQGYLGGHMNFFQVSEYRVDGFSDWFRSGFYTNDSLKNQINAKINSLRNLEISEAKQDKKKAGEIKKISGAWTYALAANGGLYQYSNESGNDLKKLEFLKDSNYVLDNIFVEKNGFLVLKYDSSYWDLDNREDLGLGTITDNNANEAVWKILDSGIVDDLYDRTQPFLVREYGNGIWDTGASDERFELFRDIIREIEGIKSTFRTITTEHGEKRYFIEVENDLVISGTDLAGEDEYYFVYNTNPSNDIIINGSFNGIIFTTGTVTLEGGANVKGSIIAAGGGEYNADGLFEPRAKYGIDINESTLNDLDSGKFAGVIFKDGENGGTINVDFYLGLEPNDVLGAAGADFIGRYEMLNKAARINLLQKLNECGIDLRRVF
;
A
#
# COMPACT_ATOMS: atom_id res chain seq x y z
N MET A 1 85.12 -107.02 -41.45
CA MET A 1 84.84 -105.72 -42.12
C MET A 1 84.35 -104.75 -41.04
N LYS A 2 85.06 -103.65 -40.79
CA LYS A 2 84.76 -102.61 -39.78
C LYS A 2 84.05 -101.41 -40.44
N LEU A 3 83.08 -100.83 -39.70
CA LEU A 3 82.52 -99.45 -39.61
C LEU A 3 82.60 -98.46 -40.82
N PHE A 4 81.67 -97.51 -41.06
CA PHE A 4 81.03 -96.52 -40.15
C PHE A 4 79.72 -95.93 -40.75
N LEU A 5 78.84 -95.42 -39.88
CA LEU A 5 77.52 -94.79 -40.07
C LEU A 5 77.53 -93.34 -40.62
N ARG A 6 76.44 -92.90 -41.28
CA ARG A 6 76.07 -91.50 -41.61
C ARG A 6 74.66 -91.16 -41.06
N ASN A 7 74.42 -89.87 -40.77
CA ASN A 7 73.48 -89.31 -39.78
C ASN A 7 72.38 -88.41 -40.40
N ASP A 8 71.08 -88.71 -40.13
CA ASP A 8 69.89 -87.94 -40.54
C ASP A 8 69.28 -87.16 -39.35
N LYS A 9 69.92 -86.07 -38.91
CA LYS A 9 69.44 -85.25 -37.76
C LYS A 9 69.40 -83.72 -37.99
N GLY A 10 69.37 -83.24 -39.23
CA GLY A 10 69.35 -81.80 -39.54
C GLY A 10 67.97 -81.14 -39.60
N ALA A 11 66.95 -81.83 -40.11
CA ALA A 11 65.62 -81.25 -40.37
C ALA A 11 64.74 -81.09 -39.11
N ALA A 12 64.99 -81.92 -38.09
CA ALA A 12 64.18 -81.92 -36.87
C ALA A 12 64.37 -80.66 -36.02
N LEU A 13 65.61 -80.14 -35.91
CA LEU A 13 65.90 -78.96 -35.09
C LEU A 13 65.24 -77.69 -35.65
N VAL A 14 65.32 -77.47 -36.96
CA VAL A 14 64.70 -76.32 -37.63
C VAL A 14 63.18 -76.38 -37.48
N THR A 15 62.59 -77.57 -37.62
CA THR A 15 61.15 -77.79 -37.43
C THR A 15 60.72 -77.49 -35.99
N VAL A 16 61.50 -77.92 -35.00
CA VAL A 16 61.23 -77.62 -33.58
C VAL A 16 61.34 -76.13 -33.31
N ILE A 17 62.34 -75.43 -33.84
CA ILE A 17 62.47 -73.98 -33.66
C ILE A 17 61.27 -73.25 -34.26
N ILE A 18 60.88 -73.57 -35.51
CA ILE A 18 59.71 -72.96 -36.16
C ILE A 18 58.44 -73.22 -35.35
N ILE A 19 58.19 -74.46 -34.94
CA ILE A 19 57.00 -74.82 -34.15
C ILE A 19 57.01 -74.08 -32.80
N THR A 20 58.15 -74.02 -32.11
CA THR A 20 58.25 -73.35 -30.80
C THR A 20 58.08 -71.84 -30.94
N THR A 21 58.65 -71.22 -31.97
CA THR A 21 58.47 -69.79 -32.28
C THR A 21 57.02 -69.47 -32.63
N VAL A 22 56.35 -70.31 -33.42
CA VAL A 22 54.92 -70.16 -33.76
C VAL A 22 54.06 -70.30 -32.50
N ILE A 23 54.32 -71.31 -31.66
CA ILE A 23 53.59 -71.49 -30.38
C ILE A 23 53.82 -70.31 -29.43
N LEU A 24 55.04 -69.78 -29.33
CA LEU A 24 55.33 -68.60 -28.52
C LEU A 24 54.61 -67.35 -29.03
N LEU A 25 54.61 -67.12 -30.35
CA LEU A 25 53.90 -66.00 -30.98
C LEU A 25 52.38 -66.10 -30.80
N PHE A 26 51.80 -67.29 -31.01
CA PHE A 26 50.37 -67.49 -30.76
C PHE A 26 50.03 -67.43 -29.28
N GLY A 27 50.90 -67.95 -28.41
CA GLY A 27 50.74 -67.91 -26.95
C GLY A 27 50.76 -66.50 -26.40
N THR A 28 51.69 -65.64 -26.86
CA THR A 28 51.73 -64.23 -26.45
C THR A 28 50.50 -63.46 -26.93
N ILE A 29 50.05 -63.70 -28.17
CA ILE A 29 48.82 -63.09 -28.70
C ILE A 29 47.58 -63.55 -27.91
N LEU A 30 47.46 -64.83 -27.59
CA LEU A 30 46.33 -65.36 -26.81
C LEU A 30 46.28 -64.80 -25.39
N VAL A 31 47.44 -64.67 -24.73
CA VAL A 31 47.55 -64.07 -23.40
C VAL A 31 47.18 -62.59 -23.47
N ASP A 32 47.67 -61.85 -24.47
CA ASP A 32 47.35 -60.43 -24.65
C ASP A 32 45.85 -60.21 -24.91
N VAL A 33 45.24 -61.00 -25.81
CA VAL A 33 43.79 -60.96 -26.07
C VAL A 33 42.97 -61.31 -24.82
N SER A 34 43.42 -62.30 -24.03
CA SER A 34 42.75 -62.68 -22.78
C SER A 34 42.85 -61.58 -21.73
N ILE A 35 43.99 -60.90 -21.61
CA ILE A 35 44.19 -59.76 -20.71
C ILE A 35 43.34 -58.56 -21.18
N GLN A 36 43.27 -58.28 -22.48
CA GLN A 36 42.42 -57.23 -23.04
C GLN A 36 40.93 -57.53 -22.81
N GLY A 37 40.49 -58.77 -23.00
CA GLY A 37 39.11 -59.19 -22.71
C GLY A 37 38.76 -59.07 -21.22
N LEU A 38 39.66 -59.43 -20.32
CA LEU A 38 39.48 -59.26 -18.88
C LEU A 38 39.41 -57.76 -18.49
N LYS A 39 40.27 -56.92 -19.08
CA LYS A 39 40.25 -55.45 -18.89
C LYS A 39 38.91 -54.86 -19.32
N LEU A 40 38.44 -55.20 -20.52
CA LEU A 40 37.17 -54.73 -21.06
C LEU A 40 35.99 -55.16 -20.19
N THR A 41 35.97 -56.41 -19.74
CA THR A 41 34.90 -56.94 -18.87
C THR A 41 34.86 -56.22 -17.52
N LYS A 42 36.03 -56.00 -16.89
CA LYS A 42 36.11 -55.25 -15.63
C LYS A 42 35.71 -53.79 -15.80
N HIS A 43 36.14 -53.13 -16.87
CA HIS A 43 35.80 -51.74 -17.13
C HIS A 43 34.29 -51.58 -17.39
N SER A 44 33.68 -52.47 -18.18
CA SER A 44 32.23 -52.50 -18.40
C SER A 44 31.47 -52.64 -17.07
N ARG A 45 31.87 -53.57 -16.21
CA ARG A 45 31.24 -53.78 -14.91
C ARG A 45 31.36 -52.56 -13.99
N ASN A 46 32.51 -51.89 -13.98
CA ASN A 46 32.71 -50.69 -13.17
C ASN A 46 31.86 -49.51 -13.67
N VAL A 47 31.61 -49.43 -14.99
CA VAL A 47 30.67 -48.47 -15.58
C VAL A 47 29.24 -48.77 -15.14
N ASP A 48 28.85 -50.04 -15.10
CA ASP A 48 27.51 -50.43 -14.63
C ASP A 48 27.32 -50.10 -13.15
N PHE A 49 28.34 -50.27 -12.32
CA PHE A 49 28.29 -49.88 -10.90
C PHE A 49 28.25 -48.37 -10.69
N ALA A 50 29.04 -47.59 -11.44
CA ALA A 50 28.95 -46.14 -11.40
C ALA A 50 27.56 -45.66 -11.84
N ARG A 51 26.98 -46.29 -12.87
CA ARG A 51 25.61 -46.00 -13.31
C ARG A 51 24.58 -46.30 -12.24
N TYR A 52 24.60 -47.50 -11.68
CA TYR A 52 23.71 -47.90 -10.60
C TYR A 52 23.80 -46.95 -9.40
N ALA A 53 25.01 -46.56 -9.01
CA ALA A 53 25.23 -45.61 -7.94
C ALA A 53 24.66 -44.22 -8.25
N GLY A 54 24.86 -43.72 -9.48
CA GLY A 54 24.29 -42.45 -9.89
C GLY A 54 22.77 -42.45 -9.91
N ASP A 55 22.15 -43.50 -10.45
CA ASP A 55 20.69 -43.67 -10.43
C ASP A 55 20.16 -43.69 -8.98
N THR A 56 20.82 -44.43 -8.08
CA THR A 56 20.46 -44.50 -6.66
C THR A 56 20.64 -43.15 -5.94
N ALA A 57 21.70 -42.41 -6.23
CA ALA A 57 21.96 -41.10 -5.62
C ALA A 57 20.94 -40.05 -6.08
N ILE A 58 20.56 -40.06 -7.36
CA ILE A 58 19.48 -39.24 -7.93
C ILE A 58 18.18 -39.54 -7.19
N GLU A 59 17.82 -40.81 -7.02
CA GLU A 59 16.59 -41.20 -6.30
C GLU A 59 16.60 -40.67 -4.86
N ASN A 60 17.72 -40.77 -4.16
CA ASN A 60 17.87 -40.19 -2.81
C ASN A 60 17.70 -38.66 -2.79
N TRP A 61 18.23 -37.95 -3.80
CA TRP A 61 18.04 -36.50 -3.90
C TRP A 61 16.59 -36.14 -4.23
N PHE A 62 15.96 -36.86 -5.15
CA PHE A 62 14.54 -36.69 -5.46
C PHE A 62 13.64 -36.94 -4.24
N ASN A 63 13.92 -37.96 -3.43
CA ASN A 63 13.16 -38.19 -2.19
C ASN A 63 13.29 -37.02 -1.20
N LYS A 64 14.46 -36.39 -1.10
CA LYS A 64 14.64 -35.18 -0.27
C LYS A 64 13.88 -33.96 -0.82
N ILE A 65 13.84 -33.81 -2.14
CA ILE A 65 13.06 -32.75 -2.78
C ILE A 65 11.57 -32.98 -2.53
N GLU A 66 11.12 -34.23 -2.60
CA GLU A 66 9.74 -34.62 -2.30
C GLU A 66 9.37 -34.36 -0.82
N GLU A 67 10.28 -34.64 0.12
CA GLU A 67 10.11 -34.24 1.53
C GLU A 67 9.96 -32.71 1.66
N LYS A 68 10.72 -31.92 0.88
CA LYS A 68 10.65 -30.45 0.90
C LYS A 68 9.42 -29.88 0.21
N ALA A 69 8.93 -30.51 -0.85
CA ALA A 69 7.67 -30.14 -1.49
C ALA A 69 6.47 -30.27 -0.55
N ASN A 70 6.55 -31.16 0.43
CA ASN A 70 5.54 -31.37 1.47
C ASN A 70 5.81 -30.60 2.78
N ASP A 71 6.89 -29.82 2.86
CA ASP A 71 7.28 -29.06 4.05
C ASP A 71 6.77 -27.61 3.95
N GLU A 72 5.64 -27.32 4.63
CA GLU A 72 5.03 -25.98 4.63
C GLU A 72 6.02 -24.88 5.05
N SER A 73 6.97 -25.18 5.96
CA SER A 73 7.96 -24.20 6.41
C SER A 73 8.98 -23.85 5.32
N PHE A 74 9.32 -24.81 4.46
CA PHE A 74 10.20 -24.59 3.31
C PHE A 74 9.53 -23.71 2.25
N ILE A 75 8.25 -23.98 1.97
CA ILE A 75 7.44 -23.19 1.04
C ILE A 75 7.29 -21.76 1.55
N ASN A 76 6.89 -21.57 2.81
CA ASN A 76 6.73 -20.23 3.39
C ASN A 76 8.04 -19.43 3.40
N ALA A 77 9.19 -20.08 3.59
CA ALA A 77 10.50 -19.43 3.54
C ALA A 77 10.93 -19.00 2.12
N ILE A 78 10.27 -19.46 1.07
CA ILE A 78 10.50 -19.02 -0.33
C ILE A 78 9.74 -17.71 -0.61
N PHE A 79 8.55 -17.55 -0.02
CA PHE A 79 7.68 -16.40 -0.27
C PHE A 79 7.98 -15.18 0.62
N ASN A 80 8.76 -15.35 1.69
CA ASN A 80 9.23 -14.34 2.66
C ASN A 80 8.16 -13.42 3.32
N GLU A 81 6.92 -13.44 2.86
CA GLU A 81 5.69 -12.93 3.45
C GLU A 81 4.51 -13.64 2.74
N PRO A 82 3.27 -13.60 3.25
CA PRO A 82 2.09 -14.16 2.55
C PRO A 82 1.70 -13.45 1.22
N ASN A 83 2.62 -12.75 0.56
CA ASN A 83 2.37 -11.83 -0.57
C ASN A 83 2.63 -12.45 -1.96
N TYR A 84 2.26 -13.71 -2.21
CA TYR A 84 2.34 -14.30 -3.54
C TYR A 84 1.16 -13.85 -4.40
N SER A 85 1.39 -13.18 -5.53
CA SER A 85 0.34 -12.94 -6.54
C SER A 85 0.25 -14.13 -7.50
N LEU A 86 -0.96 -14.49 -7.93
CA LEU A 86 -1.14 -15.56 -8.92
C LEU A 86 -0.32 -15.26 -10.19
N PRO A 87 0.42 -16.24 -10.75
CA PRO A 87 1.14 -16.06 -11.99
C PRO A 87 0.11 -15.83 -13.09
N SER A 88 0.26 -14.70 -13.78
CA SER A 88 -0.62 -14.27 -14.86
C SER A 88 -0.15 -14.74 -16.23
N ASN A 89 1.09 -15.23 -16.32
CA ASN A 89 1.73 -15.63 -17.58
C ASN A 89 2.86 -16.67 -17.38
N ASP A 90 3.26 -17.31 -18.48
CA ASP A 90 4.29 -18.36 -18.49
C ASP A 90 5.66 -17.90 -17.97
N MET A 91 5.99 -16.61 -18.08
CA MET A 91 7.27 -16.08 -17.59
C MET A 91 7.31 -16.04 -16.06
N GLU A 92 6.20 -15.64 -15.42
CA GLU A 92 6.06 -15.64 -13.96
C GLU A 92 6.08 -17.05 -13.40
N VAL A 93 5.38 -18.00 -14.04
CA VAL A 93 5.43 -19.43 -13.69
C VAL A 93 6.88 -19.94 -13.73
N LYS A 94 7.63 -19.57 -14.77
CA LYS A 94 9.04 -19.98 -14.93
C LYS A 94 9.95 -19.35 -13.88
N ASN A 95 9.79 -18.06 -13.58
CA ASN A 95 10.58 -17.37 -12.55
C ASN A 95 10.35 -17.97 -11.17
N LEU A 96 9.09 -18.31 -10.86
CA LEU A 96 8.72 -18.97 -9.61
C LEU A 96 9.38 -20.35 -9.48
N ALA A 97 9.32 -21.16 -10.53
CA ALA A 97 9.97 -22.47 -10.56
C ALA A 97 11.50 -22.37 -10.38
N ILE A 98 12.13 -21.36 -10.98
CA ILE A 98 13.57 -21.07 -10.79
C ILE A 98 13.85 -20.71 -9.32
N GLY A 99 13.02 -19.87 -8.69
CA GLY A 99 13.15 -19.50 -7.28
C GLY A 99 13.09 -20.72 -6.35
N ILE A 100 12.14 -21.62 -6.57
CA ILE A 100 12.00 -22.87 -5.82
C ILE A 100 13.25 -23.75 -6.00
N VAL A 101 13.71 -23.93 -7.24
CA VAL A 101 14.92 -24.73 -7.52
C VAL A 101 16.15 -24.12 -6.87
N ASN A 102 16.31 -22.80 -6.88
CA ASN A 102 17.43 -22.14 -6.19
C ASN A 102 17.41 -22.40 -4.69
N LYS A 103 16.23 -22.38 -4.06
CA LYS A 103 16.10 -22.73 -2.64
C LYS A 103 16.39 -24.20 -2.35
N ILE A 104 15.97 -25.09 -3.26
CA ILE A 104 16.32 -26.51 -3.19
C ILE A 104 17.83 -26.67 -3.21
N LYS A 105 18.55 -26.00 -4.12
CA LYS A 105 20.02 -26.07 -4.23
C LYS A 105 20.74 -25.74 -2.93
N GLU A 106 20.26 -24.76 -2.17
CA GLU A 106 20.81 -24.39 -0.85
C GLU A 106 20.71 -25.53 0.18
N SER A 107 19.68 -26.38 0.06
CA SER A 107 19.37 -27.45 1.01
C SER A 107 19.96 -28.83 0.67
N LEU A 108 20.44 -29.02 -0.56
CA LEU A 108 20.94 -30.32 -1.02
C LEU A 108 22.41 -30.53 -0.66
N ASN A 109 22.72 -31.72 -0.14
CA ASN A 109 24.10 -32.18 -0.01
C ASN A 109 24.69 -32.48 -1.40
N LYS A 110 25.77 -31.81 -1.78
CA LYS A 110 26.39 -31.91 -3.12
C LYS A 110 27.07 -33.26 -3.42
N ARG A 111 27.26 -34.12 -2.42
CA ARG A 111 28.00 -35.40 -2.51
C ARG A 111 27.31 -36.51 -1.73
N GLN A 112 27.28 -37.71 -2.31
CA GLN A 112 26.80 -38.95 -1.70
C GLN A 112 27.80 -40.09 -1.91
N PHE A 113 27.77 -41.09 -1.01
CA PHE A 113 28.50 -42.33 -1.16
C PHE A 113 27.51 -43.48 -1.19
N ILE A 114 27.52 -44.26 -2.26
CA ILE A 114 26.60 -45.36 -2.49
C ILE A 114 27.37 -46.68 -2.38
N ASP A 115 26.89 -47.54 -1.49
CA ASP A 115 27.39 -48.90 -1.39
C ASP A 115 26.88 -49.72 -2.58
N VAL A 116 27.79 -50.10 -3.47
CA VAL A 116 27.51 -50.96 -4.62
C VAL A 116 27.87 -52.43 -4.34
N SER A 117 28.43 -52.73 -3.16
CA SER A 117 28.79 -54.08 -2.72
C SER A 117 27.57 -54.94 -2.38
N ALA A 118 26.42 -54.30 -2.11
CA ALA A 118 25.13 -54.99 -1.94
C ALA A 118 24.70 -55.79 -3.20
N VAL A 119 25.19 -55.42 -4.38
CA VAL A 119 24.98 -56.16 -5.65
C VAL A 119 25.88 -57.41 -5.74
N LEU A 120 26.87 -57.56 -4.84
CA LEU A 120 27.89 -58.62 -4.89
C LEU A 120 27.81 -59.67 -3.77
N ASN A 121 27.30 -59.40 -2.55
CA ASN A 121 26.80 -60.39 -1.57
C ASN A 121 26.42 -59.76 -0.20
N LYS A 122 25.62 -60.48 0.60
CA LYS A 122 24.97 -60.11 1.89
C LYS A 122 25.89 -59.75 3.10
N SER A 123 27.01 -59.05 2.95
CA SER A 123 27.81 -58.61 4.11
C SER A 123 28.22 -57.14 4.01
N ASN A 124 27.61 -56.30 4.87
CA ASN A 124 27.89 -54.87 5.03
C ASN A 124 29.23 -54.59 5.76
N GLU A 125 30.34 -55.22 5.36
CA GLU A 125 31.68 -54.92 5.90
C GLU A 125 32.50 -54.18 4.85
N VAL A 126 32.89 -52.92 5.16
CA VAL A 126 33.77 -52.09 4.32
C VAL A 126 35.14 -52.00 4.98
N GLU A 127 36.22 -52.26 4.24
CA GLU A 127 37.60 -52.20 4.73
C GLU A 127 38.35 -51.02 4.10
N ILE A 128 38.88 -50.12 4.94
CA ILE A 128 39.71 -48.98 4.50
C ILE A 128 41.06 -49.08 5.24
N ASN A 129 42.17 -49.12 4.49
CA ASN A 129 43.53 -49.17 5.04
C ASN A 129 43.72 -50.23 6.16
N GLY A 130 43.11 -51.40 6.00
CA GLY A 130 43.20 -52.51 6.97
C GLY A 130 42.26 -52.40 8.18
N SER A 131 41.36 -51.41 8.21
CA SER A 131 40.37 -51.21 9.28
C SER A 131 38.95 -51.47 8.76
N LYS A 132 38.20 -52.34 9.45
CA LYS A 132 36.78 -52.63 9.17
C LYS A 132 35.87 -51.54 9.73
N ILE A 133 35.04 -50.93 8.90
CA ILE A 133 34.06 -49.91 9.28
C ILE A 133 32.65 -50.50 9.18
N ASN A 134 31.93 -50.48 10.30
CA ASN A 134 30.63 -51.16 10.44
C ASN A 134 29.41 -50.24 10.23
N LYS A 135 29.59 -48.95 9.89
CA LYS A 135 28.49 -47.99 9.62
C LYS A 135 28.88 -46.93 8.57
N LEU A 136 28.12 -46.84 7.47
CA LEU A 136 28.34 -45.88 6.35
C LEU A 136 28.38 -44.40 6.80
N ASN A 137 27.65 -44.02 7.85
CA ASN A 137 27.59 -42.65 8.34
C ASN A 137 28.93 -42.10 8.85
N GLY A 138 29.93 -42.96 9.12
CA GLY A 138 31.27 -42.54 9.56
C GLY A 138 32.18 -41.99 8.44
N LEU A 139 31.72 -42.00 7.19
CA LEU A 139 32.49 -41.55 6.02
C LEU A 139 32.22 -40.08 5.65
N GLN A 140 31.20 -39.44 6.24
CA GLN A 140 30.92 -38.02 6.00
C GLN A 140 31.95 -37.15 6.73
N GLY A 141 32.70 -36.35 5.97
CA GLY A 141 33.69 -35.40 6.50
C GLY A 141 35.16 -35.84 6.47
N LEU A 142 35.48 -36.99 5.86
CA LEU A 142 36.86 -37.44 5.68
C LEU A 142 37.41 -37.01 4.31
N ASN A 143 38.55 -36.33 4.32
CA ASN A 143 39.32 -36.02 3.11
C ASN A 143 40.21 -37.21 2.74
N TYR A 144 39.85 -37.90 1.67
CA TYR A 144 40.68 -38.94 1.06
C TYR A 144 41.58 -38.32 -0.02
N ASN A 145 42.81 -38.80 -0.14
CA ASN A 145 43.70 -38.36 -1.20
C ASN A 145 43.34 -39.08 -2.51
N ALA A 146 43.61 -38.45 -3.64
CA ALA A 146 43.50 -39.10 -4.94
C ALA A 146 44.43 -40.34 -4.98
N GLY A 147 43.87 -41.54 -4.83
CA GLY A 147 44.62 -42.80 -4.78
C GLY A 147 44.20 -43.79 -3.69
N ASP A 148 43.33 -43.41 -2.74
CA ASP A 148 42.83 -44.34 -1.73
C ASP A 148 41.81 -45.32 -2.36
N ALA A 149 42.16 -46.62 -2.41
CA ALA A 149 41.31 -47.67 -2.99
C ALA A 149 40.18 -48.08 -2.02
N ILE A 150 39.01 -47.46 -2.15
CA ILE A 150 37.80 -47.90 -1.45
C ILE A 150 37.04 -48.87 -2.37
N THR A 151 37.19 -50.17 -2.12
CA THR A 151 36.48 -51.21 -2.88
C THR A 151 35.03 -51.33 -2.40
N GLY A 152 34.07 -51.33 -3.33
CA GLY A 152 32.65 -51.56 -3.02
C GLY A 152 31.80 -50.30 -2.77
N ILE A 153 32.38 -49.10 -2.82
CA ILE A 153 31.64 -47.84 -2.69
C ILE A 153 31.86 -46.99 -3.95
N SER A 154 30.78 -46.44 -4.49
CA SER A 154 30.83 -45.42 -5.54
C SER A 154 30.55 -44.05 -4.94
N GLU A 155 31.35 -43.08 -5.30
CA GLU A 155 31.12 -41.68 -4.97
C GLU A 155 30.28 -41.03 -6.06
N VAL A 156 29.24 -40.30 -5.67
CA VAL A 156 28.41 -39.53 -6.59
C VAL A 156 28.38 -38.07 -6.17
N ARG A 157 28.65 -37.17 -7.11
CA ARG A 157 28.58 -35.72 -6.92
C ARG A 157 27.51 -35.13 -7.83
N ILE A 158 26.80 -34.11 -7.40
CA ILE A 158 26.05 -33.28 -8.34
C ILE A 158 27.08 -32.58 -9.24
N ALA A 159 26.85 -32.59 -10.55
CA ALA A 159 27.78 -31.95 -11.48
C ALA A 159 27.80 -30.42 -11.24
N THR A 160 28.91 -29.77 -11.56
CA THR A 160 29.01 -28.31 -11.53
C THR A 160 28.83 -27.77 -12.94
N VAL A 161 28.02 -26.72 -13.09
CA VAL A 161 27.87 -25.95 -14.32
C VAL A 161 28.52 -24.59 -14.09
N THR A 162 29.27 -24.12 -15.07
CA THR A 162 29.87 -22.79 -15.06
C THR A 162 29.06 -21.89 -15.98
N ASP A 163 28.62 -20.73 -15.50
CA ASP A 163 27.98 -19.74 -16.37
C ASP A 163 29.02 -19.01 -17.26
N GLY A 164 28.54 -18.17 -18.19
CA GLY A 164 29.39 -17.41 -19.11
C GLY A 164 30.29 -16.35 -18.44
N GLU A 165 30.22 -16.22 -17.10
CA GLU A 165 30.98 -15.29 -16.26
C GLU A 165 31.85 -16.01 -15.22
N ASP A 166 32.11 -17.31 -15.39
CA ASP A 166 32.91 -18.17 -14.51
C ASP A 166 32.31 -18.45 -13.11
N ASN A 167 31.01 -18.23 -12.89
CA ASN A 167 30.36 -18.66 -11.64
C ASN A 167 30.02 -20.16 -11.67
N GLU A 168 30.48 -20.89 -10.65
CA GLU A 168 30.18 -22.32 -10.46
C GLU A 168 28.87 -22.55 -9.69
N ASP A 169 27.90 -23.21 -10.31
CA ASP A 169 26.66 -23.67 -9.67
C ASP A 169 26.47 -25.18 -9.83
N ILE A 170 25.60 -25.79 -9.02
CA ILE A 170 25.27 -27.22 -9.16
C ILE A 170 24.25 -27.44 -10.29
N ALA A 171 24.40 -28.55 -11.01
CA ALA A 171 23.58 -28.97 -12.15
C ALA A 171 22.21 -29.51 -11.71
N VAL A 172 21.43 -28.64 -11.09
CA VAL A 172 20.02 -28.84 -10.75
C VAL A 172 19.25 -27.72 -11.46
N GLU A 173 18.25 -28.07 -12.28
CA GLU A 173 17.55 -27.08 -13.09
C GLU A 173 16.02 -27.29 -13.10
N ALA A 174 15.28 -26.20 -13.27
CA ALA A 174 13.86 -26.25 -13.61
C ALA A 174 13.74 -26.47 -15.12
N VAL A 175 13.36 -27.67 -15.55
CA VAL A 175 13.24 -28.06 -16.96
C VAL A 175 11.92 -27.55 -17.54
N ALA A 176 10.84 -27.71 -16.78
CA ALA A 176 9.50 -27.27 -17.11
C ALA A 176 8.74 -26.91 -15.83
N ALA A 177 7.70 -26.08 -15.97
CA ALA A 177 6.82 -25.73 -14.88
C ALA A 177 5.40 -25.51 -15.40
N GLU A 178 4.41 -26.01 -14.66
CA GLU A 178 2.99 -25.86 -14.93
C GLU A 178 2.27 -25.42 -13.66
N PHE A 179 1.42 -24.40 -13.77
CA PHE A 179 0.66 -23.87 -12.66
C PHE A 179 -0.83 -24.24 -12.80
N ASN A 180 -1.40 -24.84 -11.74
CA ASN A 180 -2.83 -25.10 -11.63
C ASN A 180 -3.46 -24.07 -10.69
N GLY A 181 -4.22 -23.12 -11.26
CA GLY A 181 -4.88 -22.06 -10.51
C GLY A 181 -6.07 -22.51 -9.65
N GLU A 182 -6.70 -23.65 -9.95
CA GLU A 182 -7.83 -24.16 -9.14
C GLU A 182 -7.35 -24.83 -7.85
N GLU A 183 -6.23 -25.55 -7.93
CA GLU A 183 -5.65 -26.26 -6.79
C GLU A 183 -4.55 -25.46 -6.07
N ASN A 184 -4.16 -24.31 -6.64
CA ASN A 184 -3.04 -23.46 -6.22
C ASN A 184 -1.73 -24.27 -6.06
N THR A 185 -1.45 -25.10 -7.05
CA THR A 185 -0.27 -25.96 -7.09
C THR A 185 0.63 -25.60 -8.26
N LEU A 186 1.94 -25.68 -8.03
CA LEU A 186 2.95 -25.57 -9.07
C LEU A 186 3.62 -26.93 -9.24
N THR A 187 3.51 -27.52 -10.42
CA THR A 187 4.25 -28.72 -10.79
C THR A 187 5.53 -28.29 -11.51
N VAL A 188 6.68 -28.61 -10.95
CA VAL A 188 8.00 -28.32 -11.53
C VAL A 188 8.69 -29.62 -11.89
N THR A 189 9.10 -29.75 -13.15
CA THR A 189 9.99 -30.82 -13.60
C THR A 189 11.42 -30.41 -13.26
N ILE A 190 12.04 -31.13 -12.33
CA ILE A 190 13.40 -30.83 -11.87
C ILE A 190 14.37 -31.84 -12.48
N GLY A 191 15.36 -31.31 -13.22
CA GLY A 191 16.47 -32.08 -13.78
C GLY A 191 17.67 -32.06 -12.85
N ILE A 192 18.28 -33.22 -12.60
CA ILE A 192 19.54 -33.33 -11.85
C ILE A 192 20.57 -34.06 -12.71
N THR A 193 21.72 -33.41 -12.92
CA THR A 193 22.90 -34.07 -13.51
C THR A 193 23.91 -34.41 -12.43
N VAL A 194 24.33 -35.67 -12.39
CA VAL A 194 25.28 -36.18 -11.39
C VAL A 194 26.48 -36.80 -12.09
N ASN A 195 27.64 -36.73 -11.45
CA ASN A 195 28.85 -37.41 -11.84
C ASN A 195 29.12 -38.56 -10.85
N ALA A 196 29.07 -39.79 -11.34
CA ALA A 196 29.40 -40.99 -10.58
C ALA A 196 30.83 -41.48 -10.87
N LEU A 197 31.53 -41.82 -9.78
CA LEU A 197 32.91 -42.28 -9.73
C LEU A 197 32.95 -43.65 -9.04
N TYR A 198 33.52 -44.65 -9.70
CA TYR A 198 33.76 -45.96 -9.08
C TYR A 198 35.16 -46.49 -9.42
N THR A 199 35.87 -47.03 -8.43
CA THR A 199 37.18 -47.65 -8.60
C THR A 199 37.26 -48.98 -7.86
N ASP A 200 37.88 -49.99 -8.47
CA ASP A 200 38.24 -51.24 -7.79
C ASP A 200 39.72 -51.27 -7.34
N GLY A 201 40.39 -50.11 -7.36
CA GLY A 201 41.80 -49.92 -7.03
C GLY A 201 42.76 -50.10 -8.20
N ILE A 202 42.36 -50.82 -9.26
CA ILE A 202 43.19 -51.05 -10.46
C ILE A 202 42.52 -50.48 -11.72
N TYR A 203 41.19 -50.51 -11.79
CA TYR A 203 40.38 -49.97 -12.88
C TYR A 203 39.36 -48.99 -12.31
N SER A 204 39.31 -47.78 -12.88
CA SER A 204 38.31 -46.77 -12.54
C SER A 204 37.30 -46.59 -13.67
N ALA A 205 36.08 -46.20 -13.29
CA ALA A 205 35.08 -45.62 -14.16
C ALA A 205 34.86 -44.19 -13.66
N ASP A 206 35.56 -43.25 -14.32
CA ASP A 206 35.56 -41.84 -13.96
C ASP A 206 34.60 -41.06 -14.86
N ASN A 207 33.99 -39.99 -14.32
CA ASN A 207 33.21 -39.00 -15.06
C ASN A 207 31.98 -39.55 -15.78
N ARG A 208 31.20 -40.42 -15.12
CA ARG A 208 29.90 -40.86 -15.66
C ARG A 208 28.83 -39.85 -15.29
N PHE A 209 28.51 -38.99 -16.27
CA PHE A 209 27.36 -38.10 -16.19
C PHE A 209 26.06 -38.89 -16.38
N ILE A 210 25.18 -38.75 -15.40
CA ILE A 210 23.85 -39.36 -15.38
C ILE A 210 22.86 -38.23 -15.13
N TYR A 211 21.81 -38.21 -15.94
CA TYR A 211 20.79 -37.18 -15.89
C TYR A 211 19.44 -37.85 -15.72
N ALA A 212 18.61 -37.27 -14.85
CA ALA A 212 17.23 -37.68 -14.69
C ALA A 212 16.36 -36.45 -14.39
N GLU A 213 15.08 -36.59 -14.74
CA GLU A 213 14.03 -35.61 -14.48
C GLU A 213 12.93 -36.29 -13.66
N LYS A 214 12.32 -35.53 -12.74
CA LYS A 214 11.12 -35.96 -12.02
C LYS A 214 10.23 -34.73 -11.76
N ASP A 215 8.93 -34.94 -11.82
CA ASP A 215 7.94 -33.92 -11.49
C ASP A 215 7.72 -33.84 -9.98
N PHE A 216 7.70 -32.62 -9.46
CA PHE A 216 7.40 -32.32 -8.06
C PHE A 216 6.26 -31.31 -8.01
N THR A 217 5.23 -31.63 -7.23
CA THR A 217 4.10 -30.73 -7.03
C THR A 217 4.26 -30.00 -5.72
N PHE A 218 4.36 -28.67 -5.79
CA PHE A 218 4.46 -27.77 -4.66
C PHE A 218 3.09 -27.13 -4.42
N LYS A 219 2.56 -27.27 -3.20
CA LYS A 219 1.38 -26.49 -2.80
C LYS A 219 1.84 -25.09 -2.44
N LEU A 220 1.32 -24.09 -3.14
CA LEU A 220 1.69 -22.70 -2.90
C LEU A 220 0.85 -22.13 -1.74
N PRO A 221 1.32 -21.10 -1.03
CA PRO A 221 0.46 -20.35 -0.12
C PRO A 221 -0.70 -19.74 -0.92
N GLU A 222 -1.84 -19.57 -0.27
CA GLU A 222 -3.00 -18.92 -0.89
C GLU A 222 -2.55 -17.59 -1.50
N PRO A 223 -2.93 -17.31 -2.76
CA PRO A 223 -2.53 -16.08 -3.41
C PRO A 223 -3.12 -14.87 -2.71
N LYS A 224 -2.43 -13.75 -2.86
CA LYS A 224 -2.84 -12.43 -2.39
C LYS A 224 -4.31 -12.19 -2.72
N SER A 225 -5.09 -11.83 -1.71
CA SER A 225 -6.42 -11.28 -1.93
C SER A 225 -6.28 -10.01 -2.77
N LYS A 226 -7.29 -9.69 -3.59
CA LYS A 226 -7.26 -8.42 -4.33
C LYS A 226 -7.28 -7.20 -3.39
N PHE A 227 -7.65 -7.36 -2.11
CA PHE A 227 -7.80 -6.28 -1.14
C PHE A 227 -6.91 -6.48 0.09
N GLU A 228 -5.96 -5.57 0.28
CA GLU A 228 -5.12 -5.53 1.47
C GLU A 228 -5.69 -4.53 2.50
N LEU A 229 -5.96 -5.00 3.72
CA LEU A 229 -6.48 -4.13 4.78
C LEU A 229 -5.41 -3.21 5.34
N GLU A 230 -5.46 -1.91 5.05
CA GLU A 230 -4.47 -0.92 5.52
C GLU A 230 -5.09 0.25 6.32
N TYR A 231 -6.31 0.07 6.82
CA TYR A 231 -7.12 1.13 7.42
C TYR A 231 -7.64 0.73 8.80
N ALA A 232 -7.63 1.67 9.74
CA ALA A 232 -8.35 1.55 11.00
C ALA A 232 -9.86 1.58 10.77
N ILE A 233 -10.31 2.45 9.87
CA ILE A 233 -11.70 2.57 9.44
C ILE A 233 -11.74 2.66 7.92
N LEU A 234 -12.47 1.77 7.28
CA LEU A 234 -12.85 1.87 5.88
C LEU A 234 -14.37 1.86 5.80
N THR A 235 -14.97 2.93 5.28
CA THR A 235 -16.42 3.00 5.10
C THR A 235 -16.85 3.45 3.70
N LEU A 236 -17.90 2.83 3.17
CA LEU A 236 -18.57 3.29 1.94
C LEU A 236 -19.54 4.45 2.22
N GLY A 237 -20.20 4.44 3.38
CA GLY A 237 -20.97 5.58 3.89
C GLY A 237 -20.07 6.61 4.58
N ASP A 238 -20.70 7.58 5.25
CA ASP A 238 -19.98 8.63 5.98
C ASP A 238 -19.29 8.11 7.26
N LEU A 239 -18.20 8.79 7.66
CA LEU A 239 -17.65 8.73 9.01
C LEU A 239 -18.19 9.95 9.77
N TYR A 240 -19.18 9.72 10.62
CA TYR A 240 -19.95 10.79 11.23
C TYR A 240 -19.69 10.85 12.74
N ALA A 241 -19.45 12.04 13.28
CA ALA A 241 -19.25 12.29 14.70
C ALA A 241 -20.22 13.36 15.22
N ASN A 242 -20.93 13.06 16.31
CA ASN A 242 -21.93 13.95 16.89
C ASN A 242 -21.81 13.98 18.42
N ARG A 243 -21.45 15.15 18.97
CA ARG A 243 -21.23 15.36 20.42
C ARG A 243 -20.26 14.34 21.04
N ALA A 244 -19.29 13.87 20.27
CA ALA A 244 -18.39 12.80 20.68
C ALA A 244 -16.93 13.21 20.54
N ILE A 245 -16.07 12.66 21.40
CA ILE A 245 -14.61 12.74 21.25
C ILE A 245 -14.12 11.40 20.72
N GLY A 246 -13.72 11.36 19.45
CA GLY A 246 -13.23 10.17 18.76
C GLY A 246 -11.74 10.25 18.47
N ASN A 247 -10.99 9.20 18.80
CA ASN A 247 -9.59 9.05 18.45
C ASN A 247 -9.40 7.82 17.57
N VAL A 248 -8.78 7.97 16.40
CA VAL A 248 -8.56 6.87 15.45
C VAL A 248 -7.07 6.79 15.10
N LYS A 249 -6.34 5.81 15.62
CA LYS A 249 -4.95 5.53 15.25
C LYS A 249 -4.88 4.59 14.05
N GLY A 250 -4.21 5.04 13.00
CA GLY A 250 -4.20 4.41 11.69
C GLY A 250 -4.98 5.22 10.66
N ASP A 251 -4.88 4.81 9.40
CA ASP A 251 -5.51 5.56 8.30
C ASP A 251 -7.02 5.33 8.29
N VAL A 252 -7.76 6.35 7.87
CA VAL A 252 -9.21 6.26 7.60
C VAL A 252 -9.49 6.46 6.11
N ASN A 253 -10.41 5.67 5.58
CA ASN A 253 -10.86 5.76 4.20
C ASN A 253 -12.38 5.81 4.14
N VAL A 254 -12.91 6.88 3.58
CA VAL A 254 -14.34 7.19 3.59
C VAL A 254 -14.78 7.55 2.18
N TYR A 255 -15.49 6.65 1.51
CA TYR A 255 -16.04 7.00 0.19
C TYR A 255 -17.02 8.17 0.32
N GLY A 256 -17.97 8.04 1.25
CA GLY A 256 -18.84 9.12 1.70
C GLY A 256 -19.99 9.45 0.74
N THR A 257 -20.97 10.15 1.28
CA THR A 257 -22.19 10.56 0.60
C THR A 257 -21.93 11.77 -0.30
N PHE A 258 -22.60 11.83 -1.45
CA PHE A 258 -22.51 12.92 -2.41
C PHE A 258 -23.88 13.12 -3.11
N PRO A 259 -24.21 14.35 -3.57
CA PRO A 259 -25.41 14.60 -4.34
C PRO A 259 -25.40 13.85 -5.67
N LYS A 260 -26.55 13.39 -6.13
CA LYS A 260 -26.69 12.66 -7.41
C LYS A 260 -26.41 13.53 -8.65
N VAL A 261 -26.70 14.82 -8.56
CA VAL A 261 -26.61 15.77 -9.68
C VAL A 261 -25.23 16.42 -9.70
N LEU A 262 -24.65 16.55 -10.90
CA LEU A 262 -23.40 17.29 -11.13
C LEU A 262 -23.64 18.79 -11.17
N LYS A 263 -22.60 19.59 -10.88
CA LYS A 263 -22.60 21.05 -11.08
C LYS A 263 -23.59 21.82 -10.21
N ASP A 264 -24.21 21.19 -9.22
CA ASP A 264 -25.06 21.90 -8.28
C ASP A 264 -24.17 22.68 -7.30
N PRO A 265 -24.31 24.02 -7.19
CA PRO A 265 -23.48 24.81 -6.30
C PRO A 265 -23.75 24.56 -4.80
N LYS A 266 -24.78 23.76 -4.45
CA LYS A 266 -25.11 23.42 -3.06
C LYS A 266 -24.26 22.26 -2.57
N GLN A 267 -23.01 22.56 -2.28
CA GLN A 267 -22.03 21.57 -1.81
C GLN A 267 -22.29 21.07 -0.37
N HIS A 268 -23.22 21.66 0.38
CA HIS A 268 -23.57 21.21 1.74
C HIS A 268 -24.32 19.87 1.81
N TYR A 269 -24.59 19.23 0.66
CA TYR A 269 -25.14 17.87 0.58
C TYR A 269 -24.05 16.78 0.54
N TYR A 270 -22.77 17.13 0.49
CA TYR A 270 -21.70 16.13 0.58
C TYR A 270 -21.45 15.75 2.04
N GLY A 271 -21.39 14.45 2.31
CA GLY A 271 -20.95 13.87 3.56
C GLY A 271 -19.44 13.68 3.58
N GLY A 272 -18.99 12.47 3.91
CA GLY A 272 -17.58 12.09 4.05
C GLY A 272 -17.18 11.97 5.52
N ILE A 273 -16.10 12.64 5.89
CA ILE A 273 -15.66 12.76 7.29
C ILE A 273 -16.36 13.99 7.88
N TYR A 274 -17.36 13.76 8.72
CA TYR A 274 -18.28 14.81 9.17
C TYR A 274 -18.38 14.88 10.69
N ALA A 275 -17.98 16.00 11.29
CA ALA A 275 -18.18 16.31 12.70
C ALA A 275 -19.24 17.40 12.90
N ILE A 276 -20.17 17.21 13.84
CA ILE A 276 -21.26 18.15 14.15
C ILE A 276 -21.54 18.21 15.65
N ASN A 277 -22.13 19.31 16.12
CA ASN A 277 -22.57 19.53 17.49
C ASN A 277 -21.43 19.28 18.50
N GLU A 278 -20.39 20.11 18.48
CA GLU A 278 -19.27 20.08 19.43
C GLU A 278 -18.48 18.76 19.41
N ALA A 279 -18.53 18.00 18.30
CA ALA A 279 -17.75 16.77 18.16
C ALA A 279 -16.26 17.09 17.92
N GLU A 280 -15.37 16.32 18.53
CA GLU A 280 -13.91 16.36 18.30
C GLU A 280 -13.47 15.02 17.70
N LEU A 281 -12.96 15.05 16.47
CA LEU A 281 -12.42 13.86 15.80
C LEU A 281 -10.91 14.01 15.59
N ASN A 282 -10.13 13.17 16.28
CA ASN A 282 -8.68 13.08 16.15
C ASN A 282 -8.32 11.88 15.26
N LEU A 283 -7.95 12.15 14.02
CA LEU A 283 -7.52 11.17 13.02
C LEU A 283 -6.00 11.08 13.02
N MET A 284 -5.50 10.09 13.78
CA MET A 284 -4.11 9.78 14.05
C MET A 284 -3.50 8.91 12.94
N GLY A 285 -3.67 9.34 11.69
CA GLY A 285 -3.22 8.69 10.46
C GLY A 285 -3.54 9.56 9.26
N ASN A 286 -3.48 9.00 8.05
CA ASN A 286 -3.97 9.69 6.85
C ASN A 286 -5.51 9.64 6.81
N ALA A 287 -6.11 10.70 6.28
CA ALA A 287 -7.56 10.77 6.07
C ALA A 287 -7.85 10.81 4.57
N TYR A 288 -8.38 9.72 4.03
CA TYR A 288 -8.80 9.60 2.64
C TYR A 288 -10.30 9.74 2.53
N THR A 289 -10.79 10.60 1.64
CA THR A 289 -12.20 10.60 1.29
C THR A 289 -12.47 10.99 -0.15
N ARG A 290 -13.38 10.25 -0.80
CA ARG A 290 -13.95 10.63 -2.09
C ARG A 290 -15.07 11.65 -1.91
N SER A 291 -15.43 12.02 -0.68
CA SER A 291 -16.38 13.08 -0.35
C SER A 291 -15.67 14.18 0.47
N PHE A 292 -16.36 14.85 1.38
CA PHE A 292 -15.80 16.01 2.07
C PHE A 292 -15.20 15.65 3.42
N ILE A 293 -14.21 16.43 3.85
CA ILE A 293 -13.87 16.58 5.26
C ILE A 293 -14.55 17.85 5.72
N ARG A 294 -15.54 17.75 6.62
CA ARG A 294 -16.41 18.89 6.95
C ARG A 294 -16.84 18.97 8.40
N THR A 295 -17.16 20.20 8.81
CA THR A 295 -17.65 20.51 10.16
C THR A 295 -18.97 21.29 10.12
N GLY A 296 -19.88 20.89 11.01
CA GLY A 296 -21.14 21.55 11.29
C GLY A 296 -22.19 21.53 10.17
N PRO A 297 -23.44 21.92 10.47
CA PRO A 297 -24.50 22.02 9.48
C PRO A 297 -24.37 23.32 8.70
N TYR A 298 -24.84 23.34 7.45
CA TYR A 298 -24.85 24.57 6.65
C TYR A 298 -26.05 25.44 6.98
N LYS A 299 -25.83 26.38 7.91
CA LYS A 299 -26.88 27.32 8.35
C LYS A 299 -26.36 28.75 8.38
N PRO A 300 -25.89 29.32 7.26
CA PRO A 300 -25.30 30.65 7.25
C PRO A 300 -26.31 31.74 7.65
N ARG A 301 -25.81 32.83 8.23
CA ARG A 301 -26.65 33.96 8.68
C ARG A 301 -27.52 34.54 7.57
N ALA A 302 -27.04 34.54 6.32
CA ALA A 302 -27.83 35.02 5.17
C ALA A 302 -29.14 34.24 4.92
N LEU A 303 -29.24 33.01 5.41
CA LEU A 303 -30.45 32.19 5.29
C LEU A 303 -31.37 32.29 6.52
N HIS A 304 -30.97 33.00 7.58
CA HIS A 304 -31.78 33.15 8.79
C HIS A 304 -32.72 34.36 8.70
N THR A 305 -34.03 34.13 8.80
CA THR A 305 -35.08 35.16 8.65
C THR A 305 -35.80 35.56 9.94
N GLY A 306 -35.32 35.20 11.14
CA GLY A 306 -35.97 35.61 12.39
C GLY A 306 -35.09 35.56 13.63
N GLY A 307 -35.23 36.53 14.54
CA GLY A 307 -34.54 36.53 15.85
C GLY A 307 -33.00 36.68 15.80
N PRO A 308 -32.35 36.75 16.97
CA PRO A 308 -30.88 36.79 17.05
C PRO A 308 -30.28 35.44 16.60
N TYR A 309 -29.40 35.49 15.60
CA TYR A 309 -28.63 34.33 15.12
C TYR A 309 -27.49 34.02 16.10
N ASN A 310 -27.55 32.84 16.73
CA ASN A 310 -26.52 32.30 17.61
C ASN A 310 -26.52 30.76 17.52
N GLU A 311 -26.02 30.23 16.42
CA GLU A 311 -25.81 28.79 16.26
C GLU A 311 -24.31 28.50 16.34
N THR A 312 -23.83 28.12 17.51
CA THR A 312 -22.47 27.61 17.72
C THR A 312 -22.48 26.12 17.40
N ASP A 313 -21.57 25.66 16.54
CA ASP A 313 -21.36 24.23 16.31
C ASP A 313 -20.13 23.74 17.08
N GLY A 314 -19.00 24.45 16.99
CA GLY A 314 -17.82 24.17 17.80
C GLY A 314 -17.10 22.84 17.50
N SER A 315 -17.50 22.11 16.45
CA SER A 315 -16.87 20.83 16.09
C SER A 315 -15.47 21.01 15.51
N SER A 316 -14.62 20.01 15.71
CA SER A 316 -13.24 19.99 15.25
C SER A 316 -12.85 18.65 14.62
N ILE A 317 -12.06 18.71 13.56
CA ILE A 317 -11.43 17.54 12.95
C ILE A 317 -9.92 17.79 12.86
N HIS A 318 -9.13 16.98 13.55
CA HIS A 318 -7.67 17.08 13.59
C HIS A 318 -7.07 15.87 12.88
N ILE A 319 -6.35 16.10 11.79
CA ILE A 319 -5.72 15.08 10.94
C ILE A 319 -4.22 15.16 11.12
N TYR A 320 -3.65 14.09 11.63
CA TYR A 320 -2.28 14.08 12.15
C TYR A 320 -1.24 13.83 11.05
N LYS A 321 -1.61 13.13 9.97
CA LYS A 321 -0.80 12.98 8.76
C LYS A 321 -1.40 13.78 7.61
N ASP A 322 -1.56 13.19 6.43
CA ASP A 322 -2.13 13.87 5.27
C ASP A 322 -3.65 13.75 5.20
N ALA A 323 -4.28 14.79 4.68
CA ALA A 323 -5.66 14.77 4.26
C ALA A 323 -5.72 14.65 2.73
N ILE A 324 -6.46 13.68 2.20
CA ILE A 324 -6.71 13.50 0.77
C ILE A 324 -8.22 13.46 0.59
N ALA A 325 -8.82 14.52 0.04
CA ALA A 325 -10.27 14.69 0.04
C ALA A 325 -10.80 15.17 -1.32
N GLN A 326 -12.11 14.97 -1.58
CA GLN A 326 -12.75 15.74 -2.66
C GLN A 326 -12.67 17.23 -2.32
N ASN A 327 -13.09 17.60 -1.10
CA ASN A 327 -13.08 18.98 -0.61
C ASN A 327 -12.84 18.94 0.91
N ILE A 328 -12.23 20.00 1.46
CA ILE A 328 -12.22 20.25 2.89
C ILE A 328 -13.01 21.54 3.13
N GLN A 329 -14.15 21.45 3.82
CA GLN A 329 -15.11 22.55 3.92
C GLN A 329 -15.69 22.75 5.32
N LEU A 330 -15.66 23.98 5.82
CA LEU A 330 -16.24 24.33 7.12
C LEU A 330 -17.57 25.06 6.94
N PHE A 331 -18.66 24.47 7.46
CA PHE A 331 -20.03 24.99 7.34
C PHE A 331 -20.59 25.56 8.65
N GLY A 332 -20.39 24.87 9.79
CA GLY A 332 -20.87 25.34 11.10
C GLY A 332 -19.94 26.35 11.75
N ASN A 333 -20.49 27.23 12.60
CA ASN A 333 -19.72 28.29 13.25
C ASN A 333 -18.85 27.78 14.40
N ASP A 334 -17.79 28.52 14.69
CA ASP A 334 -16.79 28.20 15.72
C ASP A 334 -16.05 26.88 15.48
N THR A 335 -16.06 26.36 14.25
CA THR A 335 -15.49 25.06 13.92
C THR A 335 -14.03 25.14 13.47
N GLU A 336 -13.37 23.99 13.41
CA GLU A 336 -12.02 23.89 12.86
C GLU A 336 -11.74 22.57 12.13
N VAL A 337 -10.92 22.67 11.09
CA VAL A 337 -10.23 21.50 10.51
C VAL A 337 -8.75 21.82 10.53
N ALA A 338 -7.97 20.95 11.17
CA ALA A 338 -6.54 21.10 11.31
C ALA A 338 -5.82 19.89 10.71
N VAL A 339 -5.06 20.10 9.64
CA VAL A 339 -4.19 19.11 9.00
C VAL A 339 -2.77 19.41 9.39
N TYR A 340 -2.14 18.49 10.12
CA TYR A 340 -0.82 18.73 10.68
C TYR A 340 0.28 18.47 9.66
N ARG A 341 0.08 17.65 8.63
CA ARG A 341 1.03 17.48 7.51
C ARG A 341 0.53 18.19 6.25
N ASN A 342 0.28 17.48 5.15
CA ASN A 342 -0.16 18.07 3.89
C ASN A 342 -1.65 17.81 3.63
N ALA A 343 -2.27 18.70 2.87
CA ALA A 343 -3.63 18.49 2.37
C ALA A 343 -3.63 18.42 0.84
N TYR A 344 -4.33 17.43 0.30
CA TYR A 344 -4.54 17.19 -1.12
C TYR A 344 -6.03 17.21 -1.40
N THR A 345 -6.50 18.07 -2.30
CA THR A 345 -7.93 18.16 -2.62
C THR A 345 -8.16 18.03 -4.12
N PHE A 346 -9.23 17.34 -4.50
CA PHE A 346 -9.66 17.27 -5.91
C PHE A 346 -10.57 18.44 -6.31
N VAL A 347 -11.07 19.19 -5.33
CA VAL A 347 -11.90 20.40 -5.45
C VAL A 347 -11.38 21.40 -4.41
N ASP A 348 -12.26 22.25 -3.89
CA ASP A 348 -11.89 23.41 -3.10
C ASP A 348 -11.40 23.03 -1.71
N LEU A 349 -10.64 23.99 -1.18
CA LEU A 349 -10.38 24.20 0.22
C LEU A 349 -11.24 25.39 0.65
N GLU A 350 -12.36 25.15 1.33
CA GLU A 350 -13.39 26.17 1.53
C GLU A 350 -13.79 26.42 3.01
N ILE A 351 -14.15 27.66 3.31
CA ILE A 351 -14.77 28.05 4.59
C ILE A 351 -15.95 28.99 4.36
N ASN A 352 -17.15 28.55 4.78
CA ASN A 352 -18.40 29.33 4.72
C ASN A 352 -18.85 29.80 6.11
N SER A 353 -18.24 29.29 7.17
CA SER A 353 -18.65 29.47 8.55
C SER A 353 -18.08 30.71 9.24
N GLU A 354 -18.73 31.17 10.30
CA GLU A 354 -18.25 32.25 11.18
C GLU A 354 -17.20 31.75 12.19
N ASN A 355 -16.23 32.60 12.55
CA ASN A 355 -15.20 32.36 13.59
C ASN A 355 -14.49 30.98 13.51
N SER A 356 -14.22 30.52 12.30
CA SER A 356 -13.74 29.16 12.05
C SER A 356 -12.35 29.14 11.41
N ILE A 357 -11.62 28.05 11.61
CA ILE A 357 -10.21 27.94 11.17
C ILE A 357 -10.01 26.68 10.33
N LEU A 358 -9.52 26.87 9.12
CA LEU A 358 -8.90 25.81 8.34
C LEU A 358 -7.38 25.96 8.45
N PHE A 359 -6.72 25.03 9.11
CA PHE A 359 -5.29 25.09 9.40
C PHE A 359 -4.54 23.93 8.73
N ILE A 360 -3.62 24.21 7.82
CA ILE A 360 -2.71 23.22 7.23
C ILE A 360 -1.30 23.63 7.64
N ASN A 361 -0.64 22.83 8.48
CA ASN A 361 0.71 23.18 8.94
C ASN A 361 1.78 22.95 7.84
N GLY A 362 1.60 21.92 7.02
CA GLY A 362 2.43 21.63 5.86
C GLY A 362 1.88 22.25 4.58
N SER A 363 2.03 21.54 3.47
CA SER A 363 1.70 22.05 2.12
C SER A 363 0.26 21.75 1.73
N TYR A 364 -0.31 22.61 0.90
CA TYR A 364 -1.58 22.35 0.22
C TYR A 364 -1.32 22.06 -1.25
N VAL A 365 -1.91 20.97 -1.74
CA VAL A 365 -1.81 20.53 -3.13
C VAL A 365 -3.20 20.30 -3.68
N GLY A 366 -3.72 21.29 -4.38
CA GLY A 366 -4.83 21.07 -5.31
C GLY A 366 -4.39 20.09 -6.39
N LEU A 367 -5.21 19.08 -6.66
CA LEU A 367 -4.89 17.98 -7.56
C LEU A 367 -5.47 18.15 -8.97
N THR A 368 -6.49 18.99 -9.15
CA THR A 368 -7.22 19.07 -10.42
C THR A 368 -7.27 20.49 -10.98
N LYS A 369 -7.03 20.59 -12.28
CA LYS A 369 -7.23 21.81 -13.10
C LYS A 369 -8.62 21.85 -13.76
N GLY A 370 -9.49 20.89 -13.46
CA GLY A 370 -10.69 20.61 -14.26
C GLY A 370 -10.40 19.56 -15.32
N ARG A 371 -10.93 18.34 -15.16
CA ARG A 371 -11.05 17.40 -16.29
C ARG A 371 -12.28 17.81 -17.09
N THR A 372 -12.12 18.12 -18.37
CA THR A 372 -13.25 18.32 -19.27
C THR A 372 -13.96 16.98 -19.45
N ALA A 373 -15.25 16.92 -19.09
CA ALA A 373 -16.08 15.77 -19.43
C ALA A 373 -16.21 15.67 -20.96
N VAL A 374 -16.39 14.45 -21.48
CA VAL A 374 -16.53 14.22 -22.92
C VAL A 374 -17.73 15.03 -23.45
N GLY A 375 -17.45 16.03 -24.28
CA GLY A 375 -18.47 16.88 -24.91
C GLY A 375 -18.74 18.22 -24.23
N GLU A 376 -17.97 18.63 -23.22
CA GLU A 376 -18.13 19.92 -22.55
C GLU A 376 -17.02 20.93 -22.86
N GLU A 377 -17.40 22.20 -23.10
CA GLU A 377 -16.47 23.31 -23.37
C GLU A 377 -15.82 23.88 -22.11
N HIS A 378 -16.41 23.69 -20.92
CA HIS A 378 -15.90 24.19 -19.63
C HIS A 378 -15.93 23.11 -18.54
N PRO A 379 -14.85 22.95 -17.75
CA PRO A 379 -14.82 21.97 -16.68
C PRO A 379 -15.84 22.28 -15.57
N PRO A 380 -16.53 21.27 -15.01
CA PRO A 380 -17.44 21.46 -13.88
C PRO A 380 -16.70 22.00 -12.66
N HIS A 381 -17.37 22.89 -11.90
CA HIS A 381 -16.82 23.49 -10.67
C HIS A 381 -16.44 22.45 -9.61
N ASP A 382 -17.22 21.37 -9.52
CA ASP A 382 -16.99 20.24 -8.63
C ASP A 382 -15.73 19.42 -8.97
N ASN A 383 -14.89 19.88 -9.90
CA ASN A 383 -13.70 19.22 -10.42
C ASN A 383 -12.49 20.16 -10.54
N LEU A 384 -12.46 21.22 -9.75
CA LEU A 384 -11.44 22.27 -9.79
C LEU A 384 -10.90 22.52 -8.39
N SER A 385 -9.59 22.38 -8.20
CA SER A 385 -8.98 22.57 -6.89
C SER A 385 -8.60 24.02 -6.59
N GLY A 386 -9.42 24.71 -5.78
CA GLY A 386 -9.15 26.08 -5.34
C GLY A 386 -9.12 26.34 -3.85
N ILE A 387 -8.93 27.61 -3.49
CA ILE A 387 -8.98 28.11 -2.12
C ILE A 387 -10.05 29.20 -2.04
N VAL A 388 -11.00 29.04 -1.12
CA VAL A 388 -12.17 29.92 -1.02
C VAL A 388 -12.49 30.23 0.45
N ASN A 389 -12.36 31.49 0.84
CA ASN A 389 -12.88 31.97 2.12
C ASN A 389 -14.13 32.83 1.89
N SER A 390 -15.28 32.18 1.88
CA SER A 390 -16.59 32.76 1.57
C SER A 390 -17.37 33.13 2.84
N ALA A 391 -16.84 32.89 4.03
CA ALA A 391 -17.47 33.14 5.34
C ALA A 391 -18.18 34.51 5.43
N ILE A 392 -17.51 35.58 5.03
CA ILE A 392 -18.05 36.95 5.05
C ILE A 392 -19.25 37.15 4.12
N ILE A 393 -19.32 36.41 3.02
CA ILE A 393 -20.38 36.50 2.01
C ILE A 393 -21.63 35.79 2.52
N HIS A 394 -21.44 34.56 3.00
CA HIS A 394 -22.52 33.74 3.56
C HIS A 394 -23.08 34.35 4.84
N ASN A 395 -22.29 35.16 5.56
CA ASN A 395 -22.67 35.68 6.86
C ASN A 395 -22.82 37.21 6.94
N LEU A 396 -23.11 37.85 5.80
CA LEU A 396 -23.48 39.27 5.73
C LEU A 396 -22.46 40.21 6.40
N LEU A 397 -21.17 39.91 6.26
CA LEU A 397 -20.05 40.68 6.82
C LEU A 397 -20.08 40.83 8.36
N SER A 398 -20.69 39.89 9.07
CA SER A 398 -20.71 39.88 10.54
C SER A 398 -19.29 39.94 11.14
N GLU A 399 -19.15 40.51 12.32
CA GLU A 399 -17.85 40.54 13.03
C GLU A 399 -17.24 39.14 13.21
N PRO A 400 -18.01 38.08 13.61
CA PRO A 400 -17.51 36.71 13.63
C PRO A 400 -17.03 36.16 12.28
N SER A 401 -17.71 36.48 11.17
CA SER A 401 -17.28 36.03 9.83
C SER A 401 -15.94 36.62 9.40
N GLN A 402 -15.60 37.81 9.90
CA GLN A 402 -14.32 38.46 9.64
C GLN A 402 -13.16 37.84 10.42
N LYS A 403 -13.42 36.87 11.29
CA LYS A 403 -12.41 36.10 12.04
C LYS A 403 -12.10 34.74 11.42
N SER A 404 -12.83 34.33 10.39
CA SER A 404 -12.59 33.05 9.71
C SER A 404 -11.29 33.08 8.91
N ARG A 405 -10.43 32.07 9.05
CA ARG A 405 -9.09 32.03 8.44
C ARG A 405 -8.78 30.72 7.76
N ILE A 406 -8.05 30.81 6.65
CA ILE A 406 -7.31 29.68 6.08
C ILE A 406 -5.82 29.93 6.32
N PHE A 407 -5.13 28.95 6.89
CA PHE A 407 -3.68 28.98 7.05
C PHE A 407 -3.03 27.80 6.32
N ILE A 408 -1.95 28.06 5.59
CA ILE A 408 -1.11 27.04 4.94
C ILE A 408 0.35 27.35 5.26
N GLY A 409 1.04 26.47 5.98
CA GLY A 409 2.42 26.70 6.42
C GLY A 409 3.50 26.35 5.39
N GLY A 410 3.18 25.46 4.44
CA GLY A 410 4.08 24.91 3.42
C GLY A 410 3.81 25.44 2.00
N ASP A 411 4.18 24.64 0.98
CA ASP A 411 3.99 25.00 -0.42
C ASP A 411 2.49 25.13 -0.76
N VAL A 412 2.14 26.08 -1.64
CA VAL A 412 0.76 26.35 -2.05
C VAL A 412 0.60 26.03 -3.54
N ILE A 413 -0.04 24.90 -3.85
CA ILE A 413 -0.28 24.46 -5.23
C ILE A 413 -1.78 24.55 -5.52
N VAL A 414 -2.18 25.44 -6.42
CA VAL A 414 -3.58 25.76 -6.75
C VAL A 414 -3.80 25.69 -8.27
N PRO A 415 -4.11 24.50 -8.80
CA PRO A 415 -4.27 24.30 -10.24
C PRO A 415 -5.60 24.83 -10.80
N GLY A 416 -6.67 24.78 -10.00
CA GLY A 416 -8.05 24.88 -10.46
C GLY A 416 -8.62 26.29 -10.52
N GLY A 417 -9.91 26.42 -10.18
CA GLY A 417 -10.54 27.70 -9.96
C GLY A 417 -11.96 27.64 -9.41
N THR A 418 -12.31 28.58 -8.52
CA THR A 418 -13.71 28.85 -8.16
C THR A 418 -14.41 29.65 -9.25
N MET A 419 -15.75 29.68 -9.25
CA MET A 419 -16.53 30.37 -10.28
C MET A 419 -17.14 31.68 -9.78
N ARG A 420 -17.22 32.68 -10.65
CA ARG A 420 -18.10 33.82 -10.37
C ARG A 420 -19.54 33.39 -10.57
N ILE A 421 -20.44 33.85 -9.69
CA ILE A 421 -21.88 33.69 -9.89
C ILE A 421 -22.44 35.00 -10.43
N ASP A 422 -23.11 34.96 -11.59
CA ASP A 422 -23.86 36.11 -12.09
C ASP A 422 -24.99 36.43 -11.10
N PRO A 423 -25.01 37.63 -10.48
CA PRO A 423 -25.99 37.98 -9.47
C PRO A 423 -27.43 38.09 -10.03
N ASN A 424 -27.60 38.23 -11.35
CA ASN A 424 -28.91 38.36 -11.99
C ASN A 424 -29.51 37.01 -12.38
N THR A 425 -28.68 36.09 -12.88
CA THR A 425 -29.14 34.77 -13.38
C THR A 425 -28.90 33.64 -12.37
N GLY A 426 -27.93 33.81 -11.47
CA GLY A 426 -27.46 32.76 -10.56
C GLY A 426 -26.58 31.70 -11.25
N GLU A 427 -26.26 31.87 -12.52
CA GLU A 427 -25.40 30.98 -13.29
C GLU A 427 -23.92 31.23 -12.98
N ALA A 428 -23.10 30.19 -13.11
CA ALA A 428 -21.67 30.28 -12.90
C ALA A 428 -20.94 30.74 -14.18
N GLU A 429 -20.12 31.78 -14.10
CA GLU A 429 -19.45 32.45 -15.22
C GLU A 429 -17.94 32.59 -14.98
N GLY A 430 -17.11 31.82 -15.71
CA GLY A 430 -15.64 31.94 -15.64
C GLY A 430 -15.03 31.56 -14.28
N GLN A 431 -13.71 31.38 -14.25
CA GLN A 431 -12.92 31.06 -13.06
C GLN A 431 -12.25 32.32 -12.46
N ILE A 432 -12.24 32.47 -11.13
CA ILE A 432 -11.70 33.66 -10.42
C ILE A 432 -10.93 33.29 -9.14
N GLU A 433 -10.24 32.15 -9.17
CA GLU A 433 -9.64 31.47 -8.01
C GLU A 433 -8.80 32.33 -7.07
N ASP A 434 -8.94 32.08 -5.75
CA ASP A 434 -8.36 32.74 -4.57
C ASP A 434 -8.47 34.28 -4.53
N ALA A 435 -8.36 34.95 -5.67
CA ALA A 435 -8.81 36.30 -5.93
C ALA A 435 -10.27 36.57 -5.55
N SER A 436 -11.11 35.54 -5.42
CA SER A 436 -12.44 35.67 -4.80
C SER A 436 -12.35 36.15 -3.34
N THR A 437 -11.24 35.89 -2.66
CA THR A 437 -10.94 36.32 -1.29
C THR A 437 -10.25 37.70 -1.22
N ALA A 438 -9.91 38.30 -2.37
CA ALA A 438 -9.36 39.64 -2.43
C ALA A 438 -10.38 40.66 -1.89
N TRP A 439 -10.02 41.29 -0.78
CA TRP A 439 -10.91 42.21 -0.08
C TRP A 439 -10.69 43.64 -0.51
N TRP A 440 -11.75 44.29 -0.98
CA TRP A 440 -11.74 45.72 -1.31
C TRP A 440 -12.23 46.52 -0.11
N ASP A 441 -11.33 47.31 0.48
CA ASP A 441 -11.57 48.21 1.60
C ASP A 441 -11.47 49.67 1.15
N SER A 442 -12.54 50.16 0.52
CA SER A 442 -12.58 51.51 -0.06
C SER A 442 -13.82 52.29 0.36
N ALA A 443 -13.80 53.60 0.11
CA ALA A 443 -14.97 54.46 0.34
C ALA A 443 -16.16 54.12 -0.58
N VAL A 444 -15.93 53.39 -1.68
CA VAL A 444 -16.97 53.01 -2.66
C VAL A 444 -17.46 51.57 -2.48
N GLY A 445 -16.80 50.77 -1.64
CA GLY A 445 -17.17 49.38 -1.37
C GLY A 445 -16.28 48.73 -0.32
N ASN A 446 -16.89 47.93 0.56
CA ASN A 446 -16.25 47.15 1.62
C ASN A 446 -16.70 45.69 1.51
N GLY A 447 -15.92 44.84 0.86
CA GLY A 447 -16.37 43.51 0.43
C GLY A 447 -15.41 42.78 -0.51
N PRO A 448 -15.71 41.53 -0.88
CA PRO A 448 -14.96 40.80 -1.90
C PRO A 448 -15.00 41.54 -3.24
N PHE A 449 -13.85 41.70 -3.89
CA PHE A 449 -13.71 42.50 -5.11
C PHE A 449 -14.65 42.04 -6.22
N TYR A 450 -14.74 40.73 -6.46
CA TYR A 450 -15.56 40.15 -7.53
C TYR A 450 -17.06 40.45 -7.42
N ARG A 451 -17.55 40.77 -6.20
CA ARG A 451 -18.97 41.06 -5.95
C ARG A 451 -19.30 42.55 -6.05
N LEU A 452 -18.31 43.41 -5.83
CA LEU A 452 -18.47 44.87 -5.75
C LEU A 452 -18.08 45.59 -7.04
N TYR A 453 -17.23 44.98 -7.85
CA TYR A 453 -16.72 45.58 -9.07
C TYR A 453 -17.55 45.11 -10.29
N ASP A 454 -18.55 45.91 -10.67
CA ASP A 454 -19.49 45.62 -11.76
C ASP A 454 -18.93 46.09 -13.11
N ILE A 455 -18.57 45.17 -14.00
CA ILE A 455 -18.32 45.50 -15.41
C ILE A 455 -18.67 44.30 -16.32
N ASP A 456 -19.55 44.52 -17.31
CA ASP A 456 -19.84 43.72 -18.53
C ASP A 456 -18.62 43.14 -19.32
N ILE A 457 -17.39 43.37 -18.86
CA ILE A 457 -16.09 43.04 -19.51
C ILE A 457 -15.44 41.78 -18.87
N THR A 458 -16.07 41.16 -17.87
CA THR A 458 -15.46 40.21 -16.91
C THR A 458 -15.96 38.76 -16.99
N LYS A 459 -16.51 38.34 -18.15
CA LYS A 459 -16.80 36.90 -18.43
C LYS A 459 -15.53 36.08 -18.70
N GLU A 460 -14.41 36.77 -18.92
CA GLU A 460 -13.09 36.18 -19.18
C GLU A 460 -12.23 36.25 -17.90
N PRO A 461 -11.79 35.11 -17.33
CA PRO A 461 -10.93 35.04 -16.14
C PRO A 461 -9.72 35.97 -16.21
N ASP A 462 -8.99 35.95 -17.33
CA ASP A 462 -7.76 36.72 -17.50
C ASP A 462 -8.00 38.24 -17.37
N LYS A 463 -9.13 38.73 -17.88
CA LYS A 463 -9.51 40.16 -17.77
C LYS A 463 -9.89 40.54 -16.35
N TYR A 464 -10.54 39.64 -15.62
CA TYR A 464 -10.85 39.85 -14.21
C TYR A 464 -9.54 40.01 -13.42
N HIS A 465 -8.59 39.08 -13.59
CA HIS A 465 -7.31 39.13 -12.87
C HIS A 465 -6.45 40.33 -13.29
N GLU A 466 -6.42 40.70 -14.58
CA GLU A 466 -5.76 41.92 -15.05
C GLU A 466 -6.34 43.17 -14.35
N THR A 467 -7.66 43.24 -14.25
CA THR A 467 -8.36 44.36 -13.60
C THR A 467 -8.09 44.40 -12.11
N LEU A 468 -8.18 43.25 -11.42
CA LEU A 468 -7.87 43.12 -10.00
C LEU A 468 -6.46 43.62 -9.70
N MET A 469 -5.46 43.16 -10.47
CA MET A 469 -4.07 43.57 -10.28
C MET A 469 -3.87 45.07 -10.57
N ASN A 470 -4.50 45.60 -11.61
CA ASN A 470 -4.47 47.03 -11.91
C ASN A 470 -5.03 47.88 -10.75
N VAL A 471 -6.18 47.50 -10.19
CA VAL A 471 -6.77 48.18 -9.03
C VAL A 471 -5.86 48.07 -7.81
N TYR A 472 -5.28 46.88 -7.55
CA TYR A 472 -4.38 46.66 -6.42
C TYR A 472 -3.14 47.55 -6.51
N THR A 473 -2.49 47.60 -7.66
CA THR A 473 -1.28 48.42 -7.89
C THR A 473 -1.57 49.92 -7.88
N ASN A 474 -2.70 50.36 -8.46
CA ASN A 474 -2.94 51.79 -8.70
C ASN A 474 -3.82 52.48 -7.65
N GLN A 475 -4.67 51.74 -6.92
CA GLN A 475 -5.61 52.33 -5.95
C GLN A 475 -5.32 51.95 -4.49
N GLY A 476 -4.61 50.83 -4.23
CA GLY A 476 -4.09 50.49 -2.90
C GLY A 476 -5.12 50.07 -1.84
N TYR A 477 -6.38 49.86 -2.24
CA TYR A 477 -7.50 49.48 -1.34
C TYR A 477 -7.79 47.97 -1.30
N LEU A 478 -7.01 47.15 -1.99
CA LEU A 478 -7.19 45.69 -2.05
C LEU A 478 -6.20 44.95 -1.14
N GLY A 479 -6.61 43.83 -0.54
CA GLY A 479 -5.70 42.95 0.21
C GLY A 479 -6.30 41.57 0.53
N GLY A 480 -5.44 40.56 0.67
CA GLY A 480 -5.81 39.19 1.07
C GLY A 480 -5.69 38.97 2.58
N HIS A 481 -6.64 39.49 3.36
CA HIS A 481 -6.56 39.47 4.83
C HIS A 481 -7.13 38.21 5.49
N MET A 482 -7.77 37.35 4.71
CA MET A 482 -8.49 36.17 5.21
C MET A 482 -7.66 34.88 5.15
N ASN A 483 -6.58 34.89 4.36
CA ASN A 483 -5.72 33.74 4.12
C ASN A 483 -4.27 34.07 4.53
N PHE A 484 -3.60 33.12 5.16
CA PHE A 484 -2.24 33.25 5.68
C PHE A 484 -1.37 32.12 5.15
N PHE A 485 -0.46 32.43 4.24
CA PHE A 485 0.39 31.44 3.56
C PHE A 485 1.86 31.65 3.94
N GLN A 486 2.51 30.58 4.40
CA GLN A 486 3.95 30.53 4.70
C GLN A 486 4.41 31.52 5.78
N VAL A 487 3.47 31.95 6.64
CA VAL A 487 3.76 32.81 7.79
C VAL A 487 4.35 31.98 8.92
N SER A 488 5.68 32.04 9.07
CA SER A 488 6.45 31.21 10.01
C SER A 488 6.02 31.34 11.47
N GLU A 489 5.45 32.48 11.87
CA GLU A 489 4.92 32.69 13.24
C GLU A 489 3.81 31.70 13.60
N TYR A 490 2.99 31.31 12.61
CA TYR A 490 1.84 30.43 12.81
C TYR A 490 2.13 28.98 12.43
N ARG A 491 3.29 28.71 11.81
CA ARG A 491 3.76 27.36 11.53
C ARG A 491 4.43 26.75 12.74
N VAL A 492 4.36 25.43 12.85
CA VAL A 492 5.12 24.64 13.82
C VAL A 492 6.14 23.78 13.05
N ASP A 493 7.43 24.00 13.30
CA ASP A 493 8.54 23.24 12.71
C ASP A 493 8.98 22.09 13.63
N GLY A 494 9.62 21.04 13.08
CA GLY A 494 10.18 19.92 13.87
C GLY A 494 9.65 18.52 13.56
N PHE A 495 9.26 18.27 12.31
CA PHE A 495 8.54 17.05 11.89
C PHE A 495 9.44 15.81 11.69
N SER A 496 10.77 15.92 11.77
CA SER A 496 11.69 14.81 11.47
C SER A 496 11.72 13.70 12.52
N ASP A 497 11.61 14.07 13.80
CA ASP A 497 11.53 13.09 14.90
C ASP A 497 10.12 12.51 15.03
N TRP A 498 9.15 13.07 14.32
CA TRP A 498 7.71 12.97 14.57
C TRP A 498 6.98 11.96 13.67
N PHE A 499 7.44 11.83 12.43
CA PHE A 499 7.08 10.69 11.58
C PHE A 499 7.63 9.37 12.18
N ARG A 500 8.68 9.47 13.01
CA ARG A 500 9.43 8.36 13.62
C ARG A 500 9.14 8.11 15.10
N SER A 501 8.57 9.06 15.82
CA SER A 501 8.13 8.88 17.21
C SER A 501 6.62 8.98 17.23
N GLY A 502 5.94 7.99 17.82
CA GLY A 502 4.47 7.85 17.79
C GLY A 502 3.76 9.16 18.09
N PHE A 503 3.43 9.91 17.04
CA PHE A 503 2.97 11.29 17.16
C PHE A 503 1.76 11.41 18.09
N TYR A 504 0.92 10.38 18.07
CA TYR A 504 -0.26 10.21 18.91
C TYR A 504 0.01 10.33 20.42
N THR A 505 1.28 10.31 20.85
CA THR A 505 1.73 10.41 22.27
C THR A 505 2.42 11.73 22.62
N ASN A 506 2.65 12.65 21.66
CA ASN A 506 3.39 13.90 21.89
C ASN A 506 2.45 15.11 22.12
N ASP A 507 1.93 15.23 23.34
CA ASP A 507 1.04 16.32 23.77
C ASP A 507 1.65 17.72 23.58
N SER A 508 2.97 17.85 23.63
CA SER A 508 3.65 19.14 23.49
C SER A 508 3.42 19.77 22.11
N LEU A 509 3.48 18.98 21.05
CA LEU A 509 3.30 19.50 19.69
C LEU A 509 1.83 19.79 19.39
N LYS A 510 0.90 18.90 19.81
CA LYS A 510 -0.55 19.17 19.73
C LYS A 510 -0.87 20.51 20.40
N ASN A 511 -0.33 20.73 21.60
CA ASN A 511 -0.51 21.98 22.33
C ASN A 511 0.08 23.20 21.61
N GLN A 512 1.23 23.05 20.94
CA GLN A 512 1.81 24.12 20.13
C GLN A 512 0.93 24.47 18.93
N ILE A 513 0.45 23.47 18.17
CA ILE A 513 -0.45 23.71 17.03
C ILE A 513 -1.75 24.36 17.51
N ASN A 514 -2.35 23.85 18.58
CA ASN A 514 -3.55 24.45 19.17
C ASN A 514 -3.32 25.90 19.60
N ALA A 515 -2.14 26.24 20.13
CA ALA A 515 -1.79 27.62 20.43
C ALA A 515 -1.71 28.49 19.17
N LYS A 516 -1.19 27.96 18.05
CA LYS A 516 -1.17 28.69 16.76
C LYS A 516 -2.57 28.91 16.19
N ILE A 517 -3.40 27.87 16.19
CA ILE A 517 -4.81 27.95 15.77
C ILE A 517 -5.54 29.03 16.59
N ASN A 518 -5.40 29.01 17.92
CA ASN A 518 -6.01 30.01 18.79
C ASN A 518 -5.47 31.43 18.52
N SER A 519 -4.20 31.59 18.18
CA SER A 519 -3.66 32.91 17.82
C SER A 519 -4.27 33.45 16.51
N LEU A 520 -4.51 32.59 15.52
CA LEU A 520 -5.18 32.95 14.27
C LEU A 520 -6.65 33.28 14.49
N ARG A 521 -7.37 32.46 15.29
CA ARG A 521 -8.79 32.66 15.62
C ARG A 521 -9.07 33.98 16.33
N ASN A 522 -8.14 34.41 17.18
CA ASN A 522 -8.25 35.66 17.92
C ASN A 522 -7.73 36.89 17.16
N LEU A 523 -7.27 36.74 15.92
CA LEU A 523 -6.71 37.84 15.14
C LEU A 523 -7.82 38.74 14.58
N GLU A 524 -7.92 39.97 15.07
CA GLU A 524 -8.93 40.92 14.62
C GLU A 524 -8.66 41.39 13.19
N ILE A 525 -9.71 41.74 12.44
CA ILE A 525 -9.57 42.17 11.05
C ILE A 525 -8.68 43.40 10.90
N SER A 526 -8.70 44.32 11.88
CA SER A 526 -7.85 45.51 11.87
C SER A 526 -6.37 45.15 12.04
N GLU A 527 -6.08 44.09 12.79
CA GLU A 527 -4.73 43.59 12.99
C GLU A 527 -4.26 42.85 11.74
N ALA A 528 -5.10 41.99 11.16
CA ALA A 528 -4.85 41.34 9.86
C ALA A 528 -4.62 42.34 8.71
N LYS A 529 -5.31 43.48 8.73
CA LYS A 529 -5.10 44.60 7.79
C LYS A 529 -3.79 45.35 8.03
N GLN A 530 -3.39 45.51 9.29
CA GLN A 530 -2.13 46.17 9.67
C GLN A 530 -0.92 45.24 9.53
N ASP A 531 -1.15 43.94 9.42
CA ASP A 531 -0.12 42.92 9.17
C ASP A 531 0.53 43.03 7.77
N LYS A 532 0.19 44.07 6.99
CA LYS A 532 0.99 44.58 5.86
C LYS A 532 2.49 44.73 6.17
N LYS A 533 2.89 44.85 7.45
CA LYS A 533 4.31 44.79 7.87
C LYS A 533 4.94 43.40 7.70
N LYS A 534 4.20 42.31 7.94
CA LYS A 534 4.64 40.92 7.68
C LYS A 534 4.52 40.55 6.20
N ALA A 535 3.54 41.09 5.48
CA ALA A 535 3.48 41.00 4.01
C ALA A 535 4.76 41.53 3.33
N GLY A 536 5.39 42.55 3.93
CA GLY A 536 6.69 43.06 3.49
C GLY A 536 7.87 42.09 3.69
N GLU A 537 7.70 41.06 4.52
CA GLU A 537 8.69 40.00 4.77
C GLU A 537 8.52 38.83 3.79
N ILE A 538 7.27 38.45 3.45
CA ILE A 538 6.97 37.39 2.46
C ILE A 538 6.70 38.01 1.09
N LYS A 539 7.78 38.21 0.32
CA LYS A 539 7.72 38.78 -1.04
C LYS A 539 7.34 37.78 -2.13
N LYS A 540 7.57 36.50 -1.87
CA LYS A 540 7.30 35.41 -2.80
C LYS A 540 6.76 34.21 -2.04
N ILE A 541 5.85 33.47 -2.65
CA ILE A 541 5.29 32.22 -2.13
C ILE A 541 5.88 31.05 -2.90
N SER A 542 6.32 30.00 -2.21
CA SER A 542 6.71 28.75 -2.87
C SER A 542 5.49 27.91 -3.22
N GLY A 543 5.42 27.41 -4.46
CA GLY A 543 4.23 26.72 -4.93
C GLY A 543 4.04 26.76 -6.43
N ALA A 544 2.79 26.69 -6.86
CA ALA A 544 2.35 26.75 -8.25
C ALA A 544 0.87 27.16 -8.31
N TRP A 545 0.50 28.17 -9.09
CA TRP A 545 -0.90 28.59 -9.19
C TRP A 545 -1.23 29.17 -10.56
N THR A 546 -2.48 29.01 -10.98
CA THR A 546 -2.94 29.50 -12.29
C THR A 546 -3.16 31.01 -12.27
N TYR A 547 -3.75 31.53 -11.19
CA TYR A 547 -4.14 32.93 -11.03
C TYR A 547 -3.63 33.55 -9.73
N ALA A 548 -3.71 34.88 -9.60
CA ALA A 548 -3.16 35.58 -8.44
C ALA A 548 -3.77 35.12 -7.10
N LEU A 549 -2.92 34.91 -6.10
CA LEU A 549 -3.34 34.53 -4.75
C LEU A 549 -3.60 35.77 -3.88
N ALA A 550 -4.63 35.74 -3.06
CA ALA A 550 -4.97 36.78 -2.09
C ALA A 550 -4.69 36.27 -0.67
N ALA A 551 -3.50 36.60 -0.16
CA ALA A 551 -3.07 36.17 1.17
C ALA A 551 -2.12 37.18 1.82
N ASN A 552 -1.85 36.98 3.11
CA ASN A 552 -0.86 37.73 3.88
C ASN A 552 -1.07 39.26 3.81
N GLY A 553 -2.30 39.70 3.60
CA GLY A 553 -2.67 41.11 3.46
C GLY A 553 -2.34 41.76 2.11
N GLY A 554 -1.90 40.99 1.11
CA GLY A 554 -1.58 41.44 -0.25
C GLY A 554 -2.16 40.53 -1.34
N LEU A 555 -1.69 40.73 -2.58
CA LEU A 555 -1.92 39.85 -3.72
C LEU A 555 -0.58 39.38 -4.27
N TYR A 556 -0.49 38.10 -4.65
CA TYR A 556 0.69 37.46 -5.22
C TYR A 556 0.43 37.11 -6.68
N GLN A 557 1.14 37.76 -7.60
CA GLN A 557 0.92 37.58 -9.03
C GLN A 557 1.77 36.44 -9.58
N TYR A 558 1.21 35.71 -10.54
CA TYR A 558 1.98 34.84 -11.42
C TYR A 558 2.01 35.41 -12.85
N SER A 559 3.20 35.38 -13.45
CA SER A 559 3.43 35.65 -14.86
C SER A 559 4.56 34.77 -15.38
N ASN A 560 4.49 34.37 -16.66
CA ASN A 560 5.58 33.67 -17.36
C ASN A 560 6.82 34.55 -17.61
N GLU A 561 6.71 35.85 -17.38
CA GLU A 561 7.80 36.82 -17.50
C GLU A 561 8.48 37.09 -16.14
N SER A 562 9.65 37.74 -16.17
CA SER A 562 10.37 38.14 -14.97
C SER A 562 9.55 39.11 -14.11
N GLY A 563 9.53 38.90 -12.78
CA GLY A 563 8.82 39.79 -11.84
C GLY A 563 7.55 39.20 -11.22
N ASN A 564 7.34 37.89 -11.34
CA ASN A 564 6.30 37.17 -10.59
C ASN A 564 6.68 36.97 -9.11
N ASP A 565 5.67 36.66 -8.29
CA ASP A 565 5.80 36.42 -6.86
C ASP A 565 5.93 34.93 -6.52
N LEU A 566 6.26 34.10 -7.52
CA LEU A 566 6.46 32.66 -7.38
C LEU A 566 7.88 32.33 -6.94
N LYS A 567 8.01 31.28 -6.12
CA LYS A 567 9.26 30.66 -5.72
C LYS A 567 9.19 29.15 -5.95
N LYS A 568 10.32 28.50 -6.25
CA LYS A 568 10.40 27.03 -6.31
C LYS A 568 9.96 26.37 -5.01
N LEU A 569 9.47 25.13 -5.09
CA LEU A 569 9.05 24.32 -3.94
C LEU A 569 10.13 24.24 -2.86
N GLU A 570 9.71 24.41 -1.60
CA GLU A 570 10.60 24.37 -0.44
C GLU A 570 10.23 23.31 0.59
N PHE A 571 8.95 23.01 0.74
CA PHE A 571 8.41 22.22 1.85
C PHE A 571 8.10 20.78 1.44
N LEU A 572 7.51 20.56 0.27
CA LEU A 572 7.23 19.22 -0.26
C LEU A 572 8.50 18.40 -0.54
N LYS A 573 9.64 19.07 -0.73
CA LYS A 573 10.95 18.42 -0.88
C LYS A 573 11.68 18.16 0.45
N ASP A 574 11.07 18.49 1.58
CA ASP A 574 11.58 18.08 2.90
C ASP A 574 11.16 16.63 3.16
N SER A 575 12.11 15.79 3.56
CA SER A 575 11.90 14.38 3.94
C SER A 575 10.86 14.17 5.04
N ASN A 576 10.47 15.23 5.75
CA ASN A 576 9.44 15.20 6.78
C ASN A 576 8.01 15.15 6.21
N TYR A 577 7.83 15.50 4.93
CA TYR A 577 6.54 15.65 4.28
C TYR A 577 6.38 14.65 3.12
N VAL A 578 6.45 13.35 3.44
CA VAL A 578 6.24 12.25 2.49
C VAL A 578 4.81 11.72 2.52
N LEU A 579 4.30 11.29 1.36
CA LEU A 579 3.02 10.59 1.25
C LEU A 579 3.29 9.08 1.40
N ASP A 580 2.96 8.53 2.57
CA ASP A 580 3.20 7.14 2.94
C ASP A 580 2.10 6.18 2.43
N ASN A 581 2.32 4.87 2.60
CA ASN A 581 1.42 3.81 2.13
C ASN A 581 1.24 3.66 0.60
N ILE A 582 1.89 4.48 -0.23
CA ILE A 582 1.93 4.31 -1.69
C ILE A 582 3.33 3.91 -2.12
N PHE A 583 3.44 2.67 -2.61
CA PHE A 583 4.72 2.04 -2.92
C PHE A 583 4.82 1.61 -4.37
N VAL A 584 6.05 1.57 -4.86
CA VAL A 584 6.43 0.98 -6.15
C VAL A 584 7.57 0.00 -5.92
N GLU A 585 7.60 -1.08 -6.70
CA GLU A 585 8.73 -2.00 -6.68
C GLU A 585 9.89 -1.43 -7.52
N LYS A 586 11.07 -1.36 -6.92
CA LYS A 586 12.30 -0.91 -7.58
C LYS A 586 13.45 -1.82 -7.17
N ASN A 587 14.06 -2.49 -8.15
CA ASN A 587 15.16 -3.43 -7.95
C ASN A 587 14.83 -4.55 -6.93
N GLY A 588 13.59 -5.06 -6.93
CA GLY A 588 13.14 -6.10 -5.99
C GLY A 588 12.80 -5.60 -4.59
N PHE A 589 12.80 -4.29 -4.35
CA PHE A 589 12.42 -3.69 -3.07
C PHE A 589 11.21 -2.77 -3.23
N LEU A 590 10.26 -2.84 -2.30
CA LEU A 590 9.20 -1.85 -2.20
C LEU A 590 9.78 -0.54 -1.66
N VAL A 591 9.65 0.53 -2.43
CA VAL A 591 10.05 1.90 -2.05
C VAL A 591 8.85 2.84 -2.15
N LEU A 592 8.86 3.94 -1.40
CA LEU A 592 7.80 4.94 -1.53
C LEU A 592 7.79 5.54 -2.93
N LYS A 593 6.59 5.70 -3.48
CA LYS A 593 6.40 6.31 -4.80
C LYS A 593 6.50 7.84 -4.74
N TYR A 594 6.03 8.45 -3.66
CA TYR A 594 5.91 9.89 -3.49
C TYR A 594 6.67 10.38 -2.25
N ASP A 595 8.00 10.33 -2.32
CA ASP A 595 8.89 10.87 -1.30
C ASP A 595 9.34 12.32 -1.61
N SER A 596 10.25 12.87 -0.82
CA SER A 596 10.78 14.22 -1.04
C SER A 596 11.52 14.38 -2.38
N SER A 597 12.07 13.30 -2.94
CA SER A 597 12.76 13.33 -4.24
C SER A 597 11.79 13.48 -5.40
N TYR A 598 10.53 13.03 -5.24
CA TYR A 598 9.48 13.23 -6.23
C TYR A 598 9.23 14.73 -6.50
N TRP A 599 9.28 15.55 -5.46
CA TRP A 599 9.05 17.00 -5.51
C TRP A 599 10.32 17.84 -5.71
N ASP A 600 11.50 17.21 -5.76
CA ASP A 600 12.77 17.91 -5.88
C ASP A 600 13.04 18.40 -7.31
N LEU A 601 12.52 19.59 -7.61
CA LEU A 601 12.62 20.22 -8.94
C LEU A 601 14.06 20.40 -9.45
N ASP A 602 15.07 20.42 -8.56
CA ASP A 602 16.46 20.61 -8.97
C ASP A 602 17.04 19.38 -9.68
N ASN A 603 16.41 18.21 -9.51
CA ASN A 603 16.86 16.91 -10.05
C ASN A 603 15.88 16.29 -11.07
N ARG A 604 15.01 17.11 -11.68
CA ARG A 604 13.96 16.67 -12.62
C ARG A 604 14.29 16.90 -14.10
N GLU A 605 15.41 16.36 -14.55
CA GLU A 605 15.80 16.42 -15.98
C GLU A 605 14.78 15.72 -16.89
N ASP A 606 14.04 14.74 -16.36
CA ASP A 606 12.97 13.99 -17.03
C ASP A 606 11.83 14.88 -17.54
N LEU A 607 11.64 16.08 -16.97
CA LEU A 607 10.59 17.01 -17.38
C LEU A 607 10.90 17.76 -18.68
N GLY A 608 12.13 17.70 -19.18
CA GLY A 608 12.53 18.33 -20.44
C GLY A 608 12.51 19.87 -20.43
N LEU A 609 12.60 20.49 -19.24
CA LEU A 609 12.54 21.96 -19.06
C LEU A 609 13.92 22.64 -18.93
N GLY A 610 15.01 21.86 -19.01
CA GLY A 610 16.35 22.35 -18.68
C GLY A 610 16.46 22.71 -17.19
N THR A 611 17.27 23.73 -16.86
CA THR A 611 17.42 24.18 -15.47
C THR A 611 16.14 24.84 -14.96
N ILE A 612 15.57 24.29 -13.89
CA ILE A 612 14.38 24.84 -13.25
C ILE A 612 14.76 25.97 -12.27
N THR A 613 14.15 27.13 -12.50
CA THR A 613 14.27 28.39 -11.75
C THR A 613 12.89 28.80 -11.24
N ASP A 614 12.80 29.89 -10.47
CA ASP A 614 11.49 30.44 -10.06
C ASP A 614 10.57 30.75 -11.25
N ASN A 615 11.12 31.16 -12.40
CA ASN A 615 10.31 31.60 -13.55
C ASN A 615 9.59 30.46 -14.28
N ASN A 616 10.12 29.23 -14.24
CA ASN A 616 9.53 28.04 -14.86
C ASN A 616 9.14 26.97 -13.83
N ALA A 617 9.18 27.29 -12.53
CA ALA A 617 8.76 26.40 -11.46
C ALA A 617 7.30 25.94 -11.63
N ASN A 618 6.42 26.87 -12.03
CA ASN A 618 5.00 26.59 -12.20
C ASN A 618 4.77 25.47 -13.24
N GLU A 619 5.42 25.58 -14.41
CA GLU A 619 5.33 24.57 -15.47
C GLU A 619 5.87 23.21 -15.02
N ALA A 620 6.98 23.20 -14.26
CA ALA A 620 7.53 21.96 -13.72
C ALA A 620 6.55 21.26 -12.78
N VAL A 621 5.95 21.99 -11.82
CA VAL A 621 4.96 21.44 -10.88
C VAL A 621 3.74 20.90 -11.62
N TRP A 622 3.27 21.60 -12.66
CA TRP A 622 2.16 21.11 -13.49
C TRP A 622 2.47 19.78 -14.17
N LYS A 623 3.65 19.63 -14.78
CA LYS A 623 4.06 18.34 -15.35
C LYS A 623 4.15 17.22 -14.30
N ILE A 624 4.47 17.55 -13.06
CA ILE A 624 4.48 16.59 -11.95
C ILE A 624 3.07 16.14 -11.59
N LEU A 625 2.12 17.08 -11.44
CA LEU A 625 0.72 16.70 -11.19
C LEU A 625 0.17 15.82 -12.33
N ASP A 626 0.53 16.13 -13.56
CA ASP A 626 0.14 15.35 -14.75
C ASP A 626 0.88 13.99 -14.87
N SER A 627 1.83 13.67 -13.97
CA SER A 627 2.65 12.44 -14.00
C SER A 627 2.06 11.24 -13.23
N GLY A 628 0.81 11.34 -12.76
CA GLY A 628 0.03 10.21 -12.23
C GLY A 628 -0.26 10.21 -10.73
N ILE A 629 0.27 11.17 -9.94
CA ILE A 629 -0.10 11.30 -8.51
C ILE A 629 -1.59 11.53 -8.30
N VAL A 630 -2.24 12.25 -9.22
CA VAL A 630 -3.68 12.51 -9.18
C VAL A 630 -4.47 11.20 -9.31
N ASP A 631 -4.08 10.32 -10.22
CA ASP A 631 -4.76 9.04 -10.45
C ASP A 631 -4.54 8.06 -9.28
N ASP A 632 -3.31 7.96 -8.78
CA ASP A 632 -2.99 7.16 -7.60
C ASP A 632 -3.78 7.60 -6.35
N LEU A 633 -3.92 8.91 -6.15
CA LEU A 633 -4.72 9.44 -5.04
C LEU A 633 -6.21 9.24 -5.25
N TYR A 634 -6.73 9.38 -6.48
CA TYR A 634 -8.11 9.01 -6.80
C TYR A 634 -8.37 7.56 -6.41
N ASP A 635 -7.49 6.67 -6.86
CA ASP A 635 -7.56 5.24 -6.59
C ASP A 635 -7.54 4.94 -5.10
N ARG A 636 -6.68 5.63 -4.35
CA ARG A 636 -6.58 5.46 -2.89
C ARG A 636 -7.84 5.91 -2.18
N THR A 637 -8.51 6.98 -2.61
CA THR A 637 -9.77 7.45 -2.00
C THR A 637 -10.99 6.58 -2.32
N GLN A 638 -10.88 5.67 -3.28
CA GLN A 638 -12.04 4.97 -3.85
C GLN A 638 -11.77 3.45 -4.03
N PRO A 639 -11.42 2.72 -2.94
CA PRO A 639 -10.95 1.33 -3.03
C PRO A 639 -12.03 0.35 -3.54
N PHE A 640 -13.31 0.66 -3.30
CA PHE A 640 -14.44 -0.26 -3.56
C PHE A 640 -15.53 0.33 -4.44
N LEU A 641 -15.64 1.65 -4.56
CA LEU A 641 -16.63 2.32 -5.39
C LEU A 641 -15.91 3.42 -6.13
N VAL A 642 -16.21 3.60 -7.42
CA VAL A 642 -15.63 4.66 -8.25
C VAL A 642 -16.69 5.73 -8.46
N ARG A 643 -16.27 7.00 -8.43
CA ARG A 643 -17.15 8.14 -8.78
C ARG A 643 -16.59 8.89 -9.97
N GLU A 644 -17.37 8.95 -11.05
CA GLU A 644 -17.01 9.60 -12.31
C GLU A 644 -18.00 10.69 -12.73
N TYR A 645 -17.50 11.64 -13.53
CA TYR A 645 -18.31 12.74 -14.07
C TYR A 645 -19.06 12.25 -15.32
N GLY A 646 -20.38 12.03 -15.18
CA GLY A 646 -21.29 11.67 -16.26
C GLY A 646 -21.91 12.87 -17.00
N ASN A 647 -22.90 12.59 -17.85
CA ASN A 647 -23.65 13.62 -18.60
C ASN A 647 -24.72 14.30 -17.72
N GLY A 648 -24.28 15.15 -16.79
CA GLY A 648 -25.16 15.93 -15.90
C GLY A 648 -25.57 15.22 -14.60
N ILE A 649 -25.12 13.99 -14.38
CA ILE A 649 -25.23 13.24 -13.13
C ILE A 649 -23.89 12.60 -12.78
N TRP A 650 -23.65 12.36 -11.50
CA TRP A 650 -22.50 11.57 -11.07
C TRP A 650 -22.75 10.12 -11.45
N ASP A 651 -21.88 9.56 -12.27
CA ASP A 651 -21.95 8.15 -12.64
C ASP A 651 -21.15 7.32 -11.63
N THR A 652 -21.81 6.31 -11.11
CA THR A 652 -21.26 5.27 -10.25
C THR A 652 -21.49 3.94 -10.97
N GLY A 653 -20.62 3.58 -11.91
CA GLY A 653 -20.70 2.29 -12.62
C GLY A 653 -20.31 1.16 -11.67
N ALA A 654 -20.99 0.02 -11.50
CA ALA A 654 -21.75 -0.86 -12.40
C ALA A 654 -20.92 -1.59 -13.47
N SER A 655 -19.65 -1.23 -13.70
CA SER A 655 -18.75 -1.95 -14.64
C SER A 655 -17.38 -2.35 -14.06
N ASP A 656 -17.05 -2.04 -12.82
CA ASP A 656 -15.64 -1.98 -12.42
C ASP A 656 -15.19 -3.12 -11.50
N GLU A 657 -14.03 -3.67 -11.81
CA GLU A 657 -13.28 -4.66 -11.01
C GLU A 657 -13.19 -4.28 -9.52
N ARG A 658 -13.21 -2.97 -9.19
CA ARG A 658 -13.15 -2.44 -7.82
C ARG A 658 -14.43 -2.67 -7.03
N PHE A 659 -15.60 -2.62 -7.65
CA PHE A 659 -16.85 -2.88 -6.94
C PHE A 659 -17.06 -4.36 -6.67
N GLU A 660 -16.54 -5.21 -7.56
CA GLU A 660 -16.43 -6.65 -7.28
C GLU A 660 -15.52 -6.93 -6.09
N LEU A 661 -14.60 -6.04 -5.71
CA LEU A 661 -13.70 -6.26 -4.57
C LEU A 661 -14.44 -6.37 -3.22
N PHE A 662 -15.39 -5.48 -2.94
CA PHE A 662 -16.19 -5.56 -1.71
C PHE A 662 -17.09 -6.80 -1.70
N ARG A 663 -17.63 -7.16 -2.87
CA ARG A 663 -18.44 -8.38 -3.06
C ARG A 663 -17.59 -9.65 -2.94
N ASP A 664 -16.36 -9.62 -3.42
CA ASP A 664 -15.39 -10.71 -3.30
C ASP A 664 -15.04 -10.92 -1.82
N ILE A 665 -14.87 -9.85 -1.01
CA ILE A 665 -14.73 -9.98 0.45
C ILE A 665 -15.95 -10.71 1.06
N ILE A 666 -17.18 -10.33 0.70
CA ILE A 666 -18.39 -11.03 1.17
C ILE A 666 -18.35 -12.52 0.78
N ARG A 667 -18.06 -12.82 -0.50
CA ARG A 667 -17.99 -14.20 -1.01
C ARG A 667 -16.92 -15.02 -0.29
N GLU A 668 -15.74 -14.43 -0.06
CA GLU A 668 -14.63 -15.09 0.62
C GLU A 668 -14.96 -15.38 2.08
N ILE A 669 -15.52 -14.41 2.82
CA ILE A 669 -16.00 -14.61 4.20
C ILE A 669 -17.01 -15.76 4.27
N GLU A 670 -18.03 -15.75 3.41
CA GLU A 670 -19.06 -16.80 3.35
C GLU A 670 -18.48 -18.16 2.94
N GLY A 671 -17.46 -18.18 2.07
CA GLY A 671 -16.79 -19.39 1.63
C GLY A 671 -15.93 -20.05 2.71
N ILE A 672 -15.32 -19.25 3.60
CA ILE A 672 -14.42 -19.75 4.64
C ILE A 672 -15.07 -19.85 6.03
N LYS A 673 -16.29 -19.34 6.25
CA LYS A 673 -16.90 -19.31 7.59
C LYS A 673 -17.00 -20.67 8.28
N SER A 674 -17.18 -21.76 7.52
CA SER A 674 -17.21 -23.12 8.07
C SER A 674 -15.85 -23.62 8.57
N THR A 675 -14.75 -22.95 8.20
CA THR A 675 -13.39 -23.31 8.63
C THR A 675 -13.01 -22.69 9.97
N PHE A 676 -13.75 -21.67 10.44
CA PHE A 676 -13.48 -21.01 11.72
C PHE A 676 -13.65 -21.98 12.88
N ARG A 677 -12.58 -22.12 13.68
CA ARG A 677 -12.51 -23.13 14.73
C ARG A 677 -12.97 -22.56 16.07
N THR A 678 -13.66 -23.39 16.84
CA THR A 678 -13.87 -23.15 18.27
C THR A 678 -12.64 -23.66 19.01
N ILE A 679 -12.06 -22.84 19.90
CA ILE A 679 -10.90 -23.24 20.70
C ILE A 679 -11.37 -23.79 22.03
N THR A 680 -10.88 -24.97 22.40
CA THR A 680 -11.10 -25.53 23.73
C THR A 680 -10.03 -25.01 24.68
N THR A 681 -10.46 -24.22 25.67
CA THR A 681 -9.62 -23.70 26.75
C THR A 681 -9.82 -24.51 28.03
N GLU A 682 -9.01 -24.27 29.05
CA GLU A 682 -9.20 -24.83 30.40
C GLU A 682 -10.55 -24.46 31.05
N HIS A 683 -11.23 -23.44 30.53
CA HIS A 683 -12.54 -22.96 30.98
C HIS A 683 -13.70 -23.35 30.05
N GLY A 684 -13.46 -24.14 29.01
CA GLY A 684 -14.46 -24.62 28.06
C GLY A 684 -14.21 -24.19 26.62
N GLU A 685 -15.19 -24.46 25.76
CA GLU A 685 -15.18 -24.06 24.34
C GLU A 685 -15.43 -22.56 24.18
N LYS A 686 -14.56 -21.89 23.42
CA LYS A 686 -14.63 -20.46 23.14
C LYS A 686 -14.69 -20.20 21.64
N ARG A 687 -15.64 -19.36 21.23
CA ARG A 687 -15.82 -18.91 19.84
C ARG A 687 -15.32 -17.48 19.71
N TYR A 688 -14.44 -17.26 18.75
CA TYR A 688 -13.85 -15.95 18.47
C TYR A 688 -14.47 -15.27 17.24
N PHE A 689 -15.53 -15.83 16.66
CA PHE A 689 -16.23 -15.25 15.51
C PHE A 689 -17.72 -15.09 15.82
N ILE A 690 -18.35 -14.04 15.26
CA ILE A 690 -19.75 -13.70 15.46
C ILE A 690 -20.38 -13.32 14.11
N GLU A 691 -21.37 -14.11 13.67
CA GLU A 691 -22.26 -13.76 12.55
C GLU A 691 -23.46 -12.99 13.10
N VAL A 692 -23.73 -11.81 12.54
CA VAL A 692 -24.77 -10.89 13.03
C VAL A 692 -26.13 -11.24 12.40
N GLU A 693 -26.96 -11.97 13.14
CA GLU A 693 -28.31 -12.34 12.69
C GLU A 693 -29.36 -11.22 12.89
N ASN A 694 -29.17 -10.38 13.91
CA ASN A 694 -29.95 -9.17 14.22
C ASN A 694 -28.98 -8.09 14.74
N ASP A 695 -29.46 -6.87 14.99
CA ASP A 695 -28.67 -5.81 15.62
C ASP A 695 -27.85 -6.35 16.82
N LEU A 696 -26.55 -6.10 16.78
CA LEU A 696 -25.60 -6.60 17.78
C LEU A 696 -25.13 -5.45 18.65
N VAL A 697 -25.20 -5.63 19.97
CA VAL A 697 -24.57 -4.73 20.94
C VAL A 697 -23.38 -5.46 21.56
N ILE A 698 -22.18 -4.88 21.46
CA ILE A 698 -20.96 -5.36 22.09
C ILE A 698 -20.68 -4.47 23.29
N SER A 699 -20.91 -5.01 24.48
CA SER A 699 -20.55 -4.36 25.74
C SER A 699 -19.27 -4.96 26.32
N GLY A 700 -18.46 -4.15 27.00
CA GLY A 700 -17.11 -4.56 27.46
C GLY A 700 -17.06 -5.78 28.40
N THR A 701 -18.21 -6.28 28.85
CA THR A 701 -18.33 -7.53 29.63
C THR A 701 -18.51 -8.80 28.77
N ASP A 702 -18.78 -8.65 27.48
CA ASP A 702 -19.20 -9.76 26.60
C ASP A 702 -18.01 -10.52 25.96
N LEU A 703 -16.83 -9.89 25.89
CA LEU A 703 -15.62 -10.44 25.25
C LEU A 703 -14.47 -10.47 26.27
N ALA A 704 -14.34 -11.59 26.98
CA ALA A 704 -13.51 -11.71 28.17
C ALA A 704 -12.02 -12.02 27.85
N GLY A 705 -11.23 -11.01 27.52
CA GLY A 705 -9.76 -11.11 27.51
C GLY A 705 -9.03 -9.96 26.79
N GLU A 706 -8.01 -9.37 27.41
CA GLU A 706 -7.18 -8.31 26.78
C GLU A 706 -6.35 -8.82 25.60
N ASP A 707 -6.05 -10.12 25.54
CA ASP A 707 -5.24 -10.78 24.51
C ASP A 707 -6.04 -11.47 23.41
N GLU A 708 -7.37 -11.40 23.48
CA GLU A 708 -8.25 -12.15 22.59
C GLU A 708 -8.77 -11.29 21.45
N TYR A 709 -8.78 -11.83 20.24
CA TYR A 709 -9.16 -11.13 19.02
C TYR A 709 -10.32 -11.81 18.33
N TYR A 710 -11.30 -11.02 17.92
CA TYR A 710 -12.58 -11.48 17.41
C TYR A 710 -12.82 -11.03 15.97
N PHE A 711 -13.55 -11.84 15.21
CA PHE A 711 -14.07 -11.46 13.91
C PHE A 711 -15.59 -11.35 13.96
N VAL A 712 -16.11 -10.14 13.82
CA VAL A 712 -17.56 -9.88 13.76
C VAL A 712 -17.90 -9.56 12.32
N TYR A 713 -18.84 -10.29 11.74
CA TYR A 713 -19.26 -10.04 10.38
C TYR A 713 -20.78 -10.02 10.20
N ASN A 714 -21.23 -9.12 9.33
CA ASN A 714 -22.63 -8.91 8.99
C ASN A 714 -22.80 -8.71 7.48
N THR A 715 -23.45 -9.66 6.81
CA THR A 715 -23.78 -9.57 5.39
C THR A 715 -25.21 -9.07 5.13
N ASN A 716 -26.00 -8.78 6.18
CA ASN A 716 -27.33 -8.19 6.06
C ASN A 716 -27.30 -6.66 6.30
N PRO A 717 -27.58 -5.82 5.29
CA PRO A 717 -27.48 -4.37 5.41
C PRO A 717 -28.53 -3.72 6.30
N SER A 718 -29.51 -4.48 6.80
CA SER A 718 -30.52 -3.98 7.75
C SER A 718 -30.11 -4.13 9.21
N ASN A 719 -29.03 -4.87 9.48
CA ASN A 719 -28.54 -5.12 10.84
C ASN A 719 -27.37 -4.18 11.16
N ASP A 720 -27.41 -3.56 12.33
CA ASP A 720 -26.35 -2.66 12.79
C ASP A 720 -25.53 -3.26 13.94
N ILE A 721 -24.34 -2.72 14.15
CA ILE A 721 -23.44 -3.12 15.23
C ILE A 721 -23.19 -1.90 16.12
N ILE A 722 -23.45 -2.03 17.41
CA ILE A 722 -23.24 -0.99 18.41
C ILE A 722 -22.14 -1.45 19.36
N ILE A 723 -21.14 -0.60 19.59
CA ILE A 723 -20.04 -0.86 20.52
C ILE A 723 -20.06 0.24 21.58
N ASN A 724 -20.12 -0.16 22.85
CA ASN A 724 -20.04 0.75 23.99
C ASN A 724 -19.00 0.32 25.03
N GLY A 725 -18.10 -0.61 24.67
CA GLY A 725 -16.99 -1.05 25.50
C GLY A 725 -15.78 -1.51 24.66
N SER A 726 -14.95 -2.37 25.25
CA SER A 726 -13.76 -2.88 24.57
C SER A 726 -14.09 -3.94 23.52
N PHE A 727 -13.43 -3.84 22.36
CA PHE A 727 -13.47 -4.83 21.29
C PHE A 727 -12.08 -4.95 20.67
N ASN A 728 -11.58 -6.17 20.46
CA ASN A 728 -10.31 -6.40 19.78
C ASN A 728 -10.57 -7.25 18.54
N GLY A 729 -10.12 -6.85 17.37
CA GLY A 729 -10.26 -7.62 16.13
C GLY A 729 -10.80 -6.85 14.93
N ILE A 730 -11.49 -7.55 14.03
CA ILE A 730 -12.03 -6.98 12.79
C ILE A 730 -13.56 -7.00 12.82
N ILE A 731 -14.16 -5.88 12.44
CA ILE A 731 -15.60 -5.76 12.18
C ILE A 731 -15.79 -5.55 10.69
N PHE A 732 -16.51 -6.46 10.04
CA PHE A 732 -16.93 -6.33 8.65
C PHE A 732 -18.46 -6.26 8.59
N THR A 733 -19.04 -5.19 8.05
CA THR A 733 -20.51 -5.07 7.99
C THR A 733 -21.00 -4.41 6.71
N THR A 734 -22.12 -4.91 6.21
CA THR A 734 -22.93 -4.25 5.17
C THR A 734 -23.87 -3.19 5.76
N GLY A 735 -24.13 -3.23 7.07
CA GLY A 735 -24.88 -2.21 7.81
C GLY A 735 -24.00 -1.09 8.36
N THR A 736 -24.44 -0.45 9.45
CA THR A 736 -23.74 0.64 10.12
C THR A 736 -23.07 0.16 11.42
N VAL A 737 -21.92 0.75 11.75
CA VAL A 737 -21.27 0.60 13.07
C VAL A 737 -21.45 1.87 13.89
N THR A 738 -21.99 1.77 15.09
CA THR A 738 -22.11 2.88 16.04
C THR A 738 -21.18 2.65 17.23
N LEU A 739 -20.26 3.59 17.44
CA LEU A 739 -19.39 3.66 18.60
C LEU A 739 -19.98 4.70 19.57
N GLU A 740 -20.33 4.25 20.77
CA GLU A 740 -20.84 5.10 21.86
C GLU A 740 -19.72 5.43 22.84
N GLY A 741 -19.90 6.50 23.63
CA GLY A 741 -18.94 6.93 24.64
C GLY A 741 -18.40 5.78 25.49
N GLY A 742 -17.08 5.59 25.49
CA GLY A 742 -16.39 4.48 26.15
C GLY A 742 -16.00 3.30 25.24
N ALA A 743 -16.44 3.28 23.97
CA ALA A 743 -16.00 2.30 23.00
C ALA A 743 -14.49 2.32 22.78
N ASN A 744 -13.86 1.15 22.77
CA ASN A 744 -12.42 1.00 22.60
C ASN A 744 -12.11 -0.20 21.70
N VAL A 745 -11.90 0.08 20.42
CA VAL A 745 -11.65 -0.92 19.37
C VAL A 745 -10.15 -1.03 19.14
N LYS A 746 -9.53 -2.19 19.40
CA LYS A 746 -8.17 -2.51 18.95
C LYS A 746 -8.23 -3.36 17.69
N GLY A 747 -8.07 -2.76 16.53
CA GLY A 747 -8.17 -3.43 15.23
C GLY A 747 -8.82 -2.54 14.19
N SER A 748 -9.73 -3.10 13.39
CA SER A 748 -10.24 -2.43 12.19
C SER A 748 -11.75 -2.57 12.00
N ILE A 749 -12.35 -1.54 11.39
CA ILE A 749 -13.77 -1.48 11.03
C ILE A 749 -13.89 -1.29 9.51
N ILE A 750 -14.64 -2.18 8.86
CA ILE A 750 -14.99 -2.12 7.43
C ILE A 750 -16.52 -2.10 7.35
N ALA A 751 -17.12 -0.99 6.92
CA ALA A 751 -18.57 -0.79 6.97
C ALA A 751 -19.14 -0.23 5.65
N ALA A 752 -20.27 -0.76 5.18
CA ALA A 752 -20.93 -0.19 4.01
C ALA A 752 -21.92 0.95 4.35
N GLY A 753 -22.47 0.98 5.57
CA GLY A 753 -23.49 1.95 5.98
C GLY A 753 -24.89 1.68 5.43
N GLY A 754 -25.17 0.41 5.15
CA GLY A 754 -26.41 -0.06 4.55
C GLY A 754 -26.34 -0.19 3.03
N GLY A 755 -27.47 -0.61 2.46
CA GLY A 755 -27.59 -0.95 1.05
C GLY A 755 -28.71 -1.96 0.85
N GLU A 756 -28.70 -2.62 -0.31
CA GLU A 756 -29.68 -3.64 -0.67
C GLU A 756 -29.03 -4.74 -1.51
N TYR A 757 -29.67 -5.91 -1.55
CA TYR A 757 -29.32 -6.96 -2.50
C TYR A 757 -30.23 -6.83 -3.72
N ASN A 758 -29.62 -6.80 -4.90
CA ASN A 758 -30.38 -6.76 -6.14
C ASN A 758 -31.00 -8.14 -6.48
N ALA A 759 -31.74 -8.22 -7.59
CA ALA A 759 -32.43 -9.45 -8.01
C ALA A 759 -31.49 -10.64 -8.30
N ASP A 760 -30.21 -10.37 -8.60
CA ASP A 760 -29.18 -11.39 -8.84
C ASP A 760 -28.47 -11.82 -7.55
N GLY A 761 -28.88 -11.30 -6.38
CA GLY A 761 -28.27 -11.61 -5.09
C GLY A 761 -26.93 -10.90 -4.87
N LEU A 762 -26.65 -9.81 -5.61
CA LEU A 762 -25.44 -9.02 -5.44
C LEU A 762 -25.71 -7.82 -4.55
N PHE A 763 -24.83 -7.60 -3.57
CA PHE A 763 -24.91 -6.46 -2.66
C PHE A 763 -24.65 -5.14 -3.40
N GLU A 764 -25.44 -4.12 -3.08
CA GLU A 764 -25.35 -2.75 -3.58
C GLU A 764 -25.37 -1.77 -2.40
N PRO A 765 -24.23 -1.11 -2.09
CA PRO A 765 -24.14 -0.20 -0.97
C PRO A 765 -24.95 1.06 -1.26
N ARG A 766 -25.52 1.66 -0.21
CA ARG A 766 -26.34 2.88 -0.34
C ARG A 766 -25.60 4.01 -1.08
N ALA A 767 -24.31 4.17 -0.81
CA ALA A 767 -23.46 5.19 -1.42
C ALA A 767 -23.39 5.11 -2.95
N LYS A 768 -23.74 3.96 -3.56
CA LYS A 768 -23.81 3.80 -5.01
C LYS A 768 -24.77 4.79 -5.67
N TYR A 769 -25.83 5.25 -5.01
CA TYR A 769 -26.88 6.01 -5.70
C TYR A 769 -26.75 7.53 -5.62
N GLY A 770 -25.79 8.02 -4.82
CA GLY A 770 -25.81 9.40 -4.36
C GLY A 770 -27.10 9.76 -3.62
N ILE A 771 -27.30 11.03 -3.30
CA ILE A 771 -28.49 11.51 -2.60
C ILE A 771 -29.20 12.65 -3.35
N ASP A 772 -30.51 12.77 -3.15
CA ASP A 772 -31.32 13.82 -3.74
C ASP A 772 -31.17 15.16 -2.98
N ILE A 773 -31.12 16.26 -3.71
CA ILE A 773 -30.93 17.61 -3.15
C ILE A 773 -32.27 18.17 -2.67
N ASN A 774 -32.60 17.91 -1.40
CA ASN A 774 -33.79 18.46 -0.73
C ASN A 774 -33.61 18.52 0.81
N GLU A 775 -34.46 19.31 1.49
CA GLU A 775 -34.37 19.55 2.93
C GLU A 775 -34.47 18.26 3.79
N SER A 776 -35.28 17.28 3.39
CA SER A 776 -35.38 16.01 4.13
C SER A 776 -34.08 15.23 4.08
N THR A 777 -33.43 15.17 2.91
CA THR A 777 -32.13 14.52 2.75
C THR A 777 -31.05 15.22 3.55
N LEU A 778 -31.06 16.56 3.59
CA LEU A 778 -30.08 17.32 4.37
C LEU A 778 -30.23 17.02 5.87
N ASN A 779 -31.46 16.97 6.39
CA ASN A 779 -31.71 16.59 7.77
C ASN A 779 -31.27 15.15 8.07
N ASP A 780 -31.48 14.23 7.13
CA ASP A 780 -31.01 12.84 7.23
C ASP A 780 -29.47 12.76 7.25
N LEU A 781 -28.78 13.58 6.44
CA LEU A 781 -27.32 13.70 6.45
C LEU A 781 -26.81 14.25 7.78
N ASP A 782 -27.39 15.35 8.24
CA ASP A 782 -27.02 16.00 9.51
C ASP A 782 -27.37 15.14 10.74
N SER A 783 -28.24 14.14 10.60
CA SER A 783 -28.54 13.14 11.64
C SER A 783 -27.63 11.90 11.60
N GLY A 784 -26.70 11.82 10.64
CA GLY A 784 -25.80 10.68 10.46
C GLY A 784 -26.47 9.45 9.81
N LYS A 785 -27.64 9.59 9.18
CA LYS A 785 -28.37 8.45 8.60
C LYS A 785 -27.57 7.74 7.52
N PHE A 786 -26.75 8.47 6.76
CA PHE A 786 -25.92 7.93 5.67
C PHE A 786 -24.53 7.46 6.13
N ALA A 787 -24.26 7.43 7.42
CA ALA A 787 -22.99 6.99 7.97
C ALA A 787 -22.82 5.47 7.92
N GLY A 788 -21.63 5.02 7.53
CA GLY A 788 -21.19 3.65 7.78
C GLY A 788 -20.56 3.48 9.15
N VAL A 789 -19.95 4.53 9.70
CA VAL A 789 -19.45 4.56 11.07
C VAL A 789 -19.90 5.83 11.78
N ILE A 790 -20.50 5.67 12.95
CA ILE A 790 -21.03 6.75 13.79
C ILE A 790 -20.26 6.80 15.10
N PHE A 791 -19.74 7.97 15.45
CA PHE A 791 -19.23 8.31 16.77
C PHE A 791 -20.27 9.18 17.44
N LYS A 792 -20.86 8.72 18.54
CA LYS A 792 -21.85 9.51 19.28
C LYS A 792 -21.63 9.40 20.77
N ASP A 793 -22.11 10.41 21.49
CA ASP A 793 -22.06 10.38 22.95
C ASP A 793 -22.79 9.15 23.51
N GLY A 794 -22.26 8.57 24.59
CA GLY A 794 -22.90 7.48 25.32
C GLY A 794 -23.70 8.03 26.51
N GLU A 795 -24.54 7.20 27.15
CA GLU A 795 -25.32 7.63 28.34
C GLU A 795 -24.44 8.18 29.48
N ASN A 796 -23.18 7.74 29.57
CA ASN A 796 -22.23 8.12 30.62
C ASN A 796 -21.10 9.05 30.13
N GLY A 797 -21.17 9.53 28.89
CA GLY A 797 -20.02 10.20 28.27
C GLY A 797 -18.87 9.24 27.99
N GLY A 798 -17.78 9.77 27.45
CA GLY A 798 -16.50 9.05 27.31
C GLY A 798 -15.86 9.20 25.95
N THR A 799 -14.55 9.02 25.91
CA THR A 799 -13.77 9.04 24.69
C THR A 799 -13.92 7.73 23.93
N ILE A 800 -14.12 7.80 22.62
CA ILE A 800 -14.15 6.66 21.71
C ILE A 800 -12.76 6.48 21.14
N ASN A 801 -12.24 5.25 21.13
CA ASN A 801 -10.93 4.94 20.57
C ASN A 801 -11.03 3.81 19.55
N VAL A 802 -10.37 3.98 18.41
CA VAL A 802 -10.10 2.93 17.42
C VAL A 802 -8.60 2.90 17.17
N ASP A 803 -7.95 1.78 17.43
CA ASP A 803 -6.50 1.63 17.41
C ASP A 803 -6.09 0.44 16.53
N PHE A 804 -5.74 0.73 15.28
CA PHE A 804 -5.28 -0.28 14.32
C PHE A 804 -3.91 -0.87 14.68
N TYR A 805 -3.16 -0.18 15.54
CA TYR A 805 -1.84 -0.59 16.02
C TYR A 805 -1.92 -1.47 17.27
N LEU A 806 -3.14 -1.85 17.68
CA LEU A 806 -3.41 -2.83 18.72
C LEU A 806 -2.91 -2.38 20.11
N GLY A 807 -2.74 -1.07 20.30
CA GLY A 807 -2.18 -0.48 21.51
C GLY A 807 -0.65 -0.49 21.56
N LEU A 808 0.03 -0.84 20.46
CA LEU A 808 1.48 -0.81 20.35
C LEU A 808 1.98 0.57 19.87
N GLU A 809 3.19 0.92 20.29
CA GLU A 809 3.91 2.06 19.71
C GLU A 809 4.47 1.71 18.33
N PRO A 810 4.75 2.69 17.44
CA PRO A 810 5.10 2.38 16.05
C PRO A 810 6.31 1.44 15.87
N ASN A 811 7.35 1.56 16.70
CA ASN A 811 8.49 0.65 16.63
C ASN A 811 8.12 -0.79 17.00
N ASP A 812 7.21 -0.96 17.96
CA ASP A 812 6.74 -2.27 18.39
C ASP A 812 5.81 -2.88 17.34
N VAL A 813 4.99 -2.07 16.65
CA VAL A 813 4.20 -2.51 15.49
C VAL A 813 5.11 -3.08 14.40
N LEU A 814 6.13 -2.32 14.00
CA LEU A 814 7.09 -2.76 12.97
C LEU A 814 7.88 -3.99 13.43
N GLY A 815 8.35 -4.00 14.67
CA GLY A 815 9.12 -5.10 15.24
C GLY A 815 8.32 -6.41 15.35
N ALA A 816 7.03 -6.32 15.69
CA ALA A 816 6.14 -7.48 15.75
C ALA A 816 5.85 -8.08 14.37
N ALA A 817 5.82 -7.25 13.32
CA ALA A 817 5.58 -7.71 11.95
C ALA A 817 6.80 -8.38 11.31
N GLY A 818 8.02 -8.06 11.78
CA GLY A 818 9.25 -8.73 11.34
C GLY A 818 10.43 -7.77 11.14
N ALA A 819 11.61 -8.34 10.87
CA ALA A 819 12.86 -7.58 10.75
C ALA A 819 12.86 -6.59 9.56
N ASP A 820 12.21 -6.94 8.46
CA ASP A 820 12.20 -6.15 7.22
C ASP A 820 11.40 -4.83 7.34
N PHE A 821 10.56 -4.71 8.38
CA PHE A 821 9.77 -3.51 8.68
C PHE A 821 10.46 -2.55 9.66
N ILE A 822 11.52 -2.98 10.37
CA ILE A 822 12.10 -2.19 11.45
C ILE A 822 12.61 -0.84 10.93
N GLY A 823 12.11 0.26 11.51
CA GLY A 823 12.48 1.62 11.15
C GLY A 823 11.81 2.17 9.87
N ARG A 824 10.95 1.38 9.22
CA ARG A 824 10.18 1.74 8.03
C ARG A 824 8.79 2.25 8.39
N TYR A 825 8.72 3.40 9.05
CA TYR A 825 7.47 3.99 9.53
C TYR A 825 6.44 4.25 8.42
N GLU A 826 6.89 4.37 7.18
CA GLU A 826 6.04 4.46 6.02
C GLU A 826 5.22 3.19 5.73
N MET A 827 5.62 2.04 6.28
CA MET A 827 4.96 0.74 6.15
C MET A 827 4.11 0.37 7.38
N LEU A 828 3.86 1.31 8.28
CA LEU A 828 3.24 1.03 9.58
C LEU A 828 1.87 0.35 9.46
N ASN A 829 1.03 0.73 8.49
CA ASN A 829 -0.28 0.12 8.32
C ASN A 829 -0.19 -1.30 7.73
N LYS A 830 0.79 -1.58 6.88
CA LYS A 830 1.08 -2.94 6.39
C LYS A 830 1.53 -3.85 7.54
N ALA A 831 2.43 -3.36 8.38
CA ALA A 831 2.87 -4.08 9.58
C ALA A 831 1.71 -4.32 10.56
N ALA A 832 0.86 -3.31 10.77
CA ALA A 832 -0.33 -3.41 11.62
C ALA A 832 -1.32 -4.47 11.13
N ARG A 833 -1.58 -4.54 9.81
CA ARG A 833 -2.36 -5.60 9.17
C ARG A 833 -1.82 -6.98 9.52
N ILE A 834 -0.52 -7.19 9.28
CA ILE A 834 0.13 -8.48 9.53
C ILE A 834 -0.04 -8.89 10.99
N ASN A 835 0.20 -7.97 11.93
CA ASN A 835 0.02 -8.22 13.35
C ASN A 835 -1.44 -8.58 13.71
N LEU A 836 -2.41 -7.86 13.18
CA LEU A 836 -3.84 -8.10 13.43
C LEU A 836 -4.29 -9.46 12.88
N LEU A 837 -3.90 -9.81 11.66
CA LEU A 837 -4.22 -11.11 11.06
C LEU A 837 -3.53 -12.26 11.80
N GLN A 838 -2.30 -12.05 12.27
CA GLN A 838 -1.60 -13.03 13.09
C GLN A 838 -2.33 -13.26 14.43
N LYS A 839 -2.83 -12.21 15.08
CA LYS A 839 -3.62 -12.32 16.31
C LYS A 839 -4.94 -13.08 16.13
N LEU A 840 -5.63 -12.84 15.03
CA LEU A 840 -6.84 -13.59 14.67
C LEU A 840 -6.53 -15.06 14.37
N ASN A 841 -5.43 -15.33 13.66
CA ASN A 841 -4.99 -16.68 13.36
C ASN A 841 -4.62 -17.47 14.63
N GLU A 842 -3.99 -16.83 15.62
CA GLU A 842 -3.76 -17.40 16.96
C GLU A 842 -5.08 -17.79 17.66
N CYS A 843 -6.17 -17.08 17.36
CA CYS A 843 -7.53 -17.38 17.83
C CYS A 843 -8.31 -18.35 16.93
N GLY A 844 -7.66 -18.99 15.95
CA GLY A 844 -8.26 -20.00 15.07
C GLY A 844 -9.08 -19.41 13.91
N ILE A 845 -8.86 -18.14 13.57
CA ILE A 845 -9.53 -17.41 12.50
C ILE A 845 -8.48 -16.94 11.48
N ASP A 846 -8.34 -17.65 10.36
CA ASP A 846 -7.42 -17.26 9.29
C ASP A 846 -8.15 -16.40 8.25
N LEU A 847 -7.84 -15.10 8.23
CA LEU A 847 -8.41 -14.14 7.29
C LEU A 847 -7.39 -13.63 6.27
N ARG A 848 -6.19 -14.22 6.17
CA ARG A 848 -5.15 -13.75 5.22
C ARG A 848 -5.57 -13.84 3.75
N ARG A 849 -6.51 -14.74 3.46
CA ARG A 849 -7.13 -14.86 2.14
C ARG A 849 -8.17 -13.78 1.86
N VAL A 850 -8.70 -13.13 2.90
CA VAL A 850 -9.70 -12.06 2.81
C VAL A 850 -9.03 -10.68 2.80
N PHE A 851 -8.04 -10.47 3.67
CA PHE A 851 -7.39 -9.19 3.99
C PHE A 851 -5.88 -9.31 4.01
#